data_AF-A0A934BZ95-F1
#
_entry.id   AF-A0A934BZ95-F1
#
_cell.length_a   1.000
_cell.length_b   1.000
_cell.length_c   1.000
_cell.angle_alpha   90.00
_cell.angle_beta   90.00
_cell.angle_gamma   90.00
#
_symmetry.space_group_name_H-M   'P 1'
#
loop_
_entity.id
_entity.type
_entity.pdbx_description
1 polymer ?
#
loop_
_entity_poly.entity_id
_entity_poly.type
_entity_poly.pdbx_seq_one_letter_code
_entity_poly.pdbx_strand_id
1 'polypeptide(L)'
;MRSWRLLLWIGCCLLPGGTVLAAAEAPPRWRLMAIGDSITEGGTSFSCYRPLLAEQLRAAGFDCEFVGSRGTAPLGHEGYGGKNVEFLAANVPARFAQHPADLVLLHAGHNHFAEERPVPGMIAATEKLIAGLRATNPRVVVLLAQVIPAGKLPKYSYLPELNAELARLAARLHAPGQPVVLVDQATDFDWRTDTVADLVHPNASGAAKMAARWFAALRPLVSAPVPAVTVVDVHVASSGDDTAPGTAARPVATLLRAQDLARRARVAGRFARVTVHAGTHYLPDTLVFTAEDADSAEWPTLWQAADGEQVVLSGGTRLALTWRPSPLGPGVFQAQVPPGLEIDELFLNGQRQWMARFPNRAQGEGLNVFDTWKLDHRAKPDPDRDPLAPGALARWADPTGAFLHAMHPALWGGVHWRVTGRNADGTLALEGGTQNNRGARLHGTYRFIENVREQLDAPGEWFHDRAQGVLHCFPPAGTDLTQATVETVRLRHLVEVRGTAARPVRGLQWRGFTFRHAARTFLDTREPMLRSDWTIYRGGAVVLTGTERCEIADCTFDQVGGNALFVSGYNRRLAVRRCEIHDAGASGICFAGDPATVRNALFRYEQRLDPAELDRTPGPRGQDFPADCLVEDCLITRTGRVEKQTAGVAIDMARAITIRHCSIYDVPRAGINLGGGTWGGHLIESCDVFDTVLETGDHGSFNSWGRDRFWRPDPAAVDALVAREPALPFLDAQQPTVIRHNRWRCDHGWDIDLDDGSSNYEIRDNLCLRGGIKLREGYRRVVENNLIPHSGLHPHVWYQNSGDIFRRNIVGSAAYLPARMGPPPWGAEMDHNLVHSPEQREPQPAARLAQQSGRDAHSLRADARFVDPARGDFRVREGSPTLALGFVNFAMDAFGVRPTALKAKARTPSFARPGTAEVTLAAPAARTWLGATVKTLATPEEASAAGVALAAGGAIVVSVPAGSAAARAGLQPGDLVIRAAGQAVRTAEDLSRTLRSGAPEGIHLRIVRNQAERELTLPTTP
;
A
#
# COMPACT_ATOMS: atom_id res chain seq x y z
N MET A 1 -6.02 -7.75 -97.37
CA MET A 1 -7.46 -7.42 -97.45
C MET A 1 -8.03 -7.40 -96.03
N ARG A 2 -8.48 -6.20 -95.59
CA ARG A 2 -9.45 -5.81 -94.52
C ARG A 2 -9.39 -6.57 -93.17
N SER A 3 -8.74 -6.05 -92.10
CA SER A 3 -9.14 -4.99 -91.11
C SER A 3 -9.88 -5.56 -89.88
N TRP A 4 -9.71 -5.19 -88.59
CA TRP A 4 -8.74 -4.47 -87.74
C TRP A 4 -9.31 -4.52 -86.28
N ARG A 5 -8.46 -4.44 -85.21
CA ARG A 5 -8.71 -3.84 -83.85
C ARG A 5 -9.62 -4.59 -82.82
N LEU A 6 -9.55 -4.51 -81.47
CA LEU A 6 -8.66 -3.94 -80.41
C LEU A 6 -9.23 -4.32 -78.98
N LEU A 7 -8.40 -4.22 -77.92
CA LEU A 7 -8.66 -3.79 -76.49
C LEU A 7 -9.00 -4.76 -75.30
N LEU A 8 -8.72 -4.24 -74.09
CA LEU A 8 -8.22 -4.81 -72.81
C LEU A 8 -9.23 -5.19 -71.68
N TRP A 9 -8.75 -6.08 -70.78
CA TRP A 9 -8.92 -6.36 -69.31
C TRP A 9 -9.93 -5.61 -68.36
N ILE A 10 -10.58 -6.37 -67.43
CA ILE A 10 -10.48 -6.38 -65.92
C ILE A 10 -11.67 -7.13 -65.22
N GLY A 11 -11.39 -8.06 -64.27
CA GLY A 11 -11.89 -8.10 -62.86
C GLY A 11 -13.23 -8.74 -62.36
N CYS A 12 -13.08 -9.73 -61.44
CA CYS A 12 -13.94 -10.18 -60.29
C CYS A 12 -15.25 -11.00 -60.44
N CYS A 13 -15.33 -12.20 -59.79
CA CYS A 13 -16.29 -12.63 -58.72
C CYS A 13 -16.47 -14.17 -58.53
N LEU A 14 -16.37 -14.61 -57.26
CA LEU A 14 -17.13 -15.61 -56.45
C LEU A 14 -17.35 -17.13 -56.82
N LEU A 15 -16.85 -17.99 -55.91
CA LEU A 15 -17.34 -19.26 -55.29
C LEU A 15 -17.81 -20.49 -56.13
N PRO A 16 -17.52 -21.72 -55.65
CA PRO A 16 -18.58 -22.51 -55.00
C PRO A 16 -18.15 -23.29 -53.74
N GLY A 17 -19.12 -23.50 -52.85
CA GLY A 17 -19.01 -24.33 -51.65
C GLY A 17 -19.61 -25.73 -51.83
N GLY A 18 -19.08 -26.67 -51.04
CA GLY A 18 -19.65 -28.00 -50.79
C GLY A 18 -19.13 -28.49 -49.45
N THR A 19 -19.93 -28.36 -48.40
CA THR A 19 -19.64 -28.85 -47.05
C THR A 19 -20.30 -30.20 -46.82
N VAL A 20 -19.48 -31.16 -46.38
CA VAL A 20 -19.91 -32.45 -45.82
C VAL A 20 -20.68 -32.17 -44.52
N LEU A 21 -21.90 -32.67 -44.41
CA LEU A 21 -22.69 -32.67 -43.17
C LEU A 21 -22.01 -33.58 -42.15
N ALA A 22 -21.34 -32.98 -41.16
CA ALA A 22 -20.94 -33.67 -39.94
C ALA A 22 -22.19 -34.07 -39.16
N ALA A 23 -22.22 -35.31 -38.66
CA ALA A 23 -23.23 -35.76 -37.72
C ALA A 23 -23.24 -34.83 -36.49
N ALA A 24 -24.41 -34.39 -36.04
CA ALA A 24 -24.54 -33.61 -34.83
C ALA A 24 -24.06 -34.45 -33.63
N GLU A 25 -23.04 -33.96 -32.92
CA GLU A 25 -22.64 -34.51 -31.62
C GLU A 25 -23.83 -34.47 -30.65
N ALA A 26 -24.03 -35.55 -29.90
CA ALA A 26 -25.01 -35.57 -28.82
C ALA A 26 -24.70 -34.43 -27.81
N PRO A 27 -25.71 -33.78 -27.20
CA PRO A 27 -25.48 -32.73 -26.23
C PRO A 27 -24.60 -33.24 -25.08
N PRO A 28 -23.69 -32.41 -24.53
CA PRO A 28 -22.79 -32.83 -23.46
C PRO A 28 -23.58 -33.26 -22.23
N ARG A 29 -23.27 -34.43 -21.69
CA ARG A 29 -23.84 -34.96 -20.44
C ARG A 29 -23.17 -34.28 -19.25
N TRP A 30 -23.95 -33.56 -18.44
CA TRP A 30 -23.44 -32.84 -17.27
C TRP A 30 -23.17 -33.77 -16.11
N ARG A 31 -21.98 -33.70 -15.50
CA ARG A 31 -21.67 -34.47 -14.30
C ARG A 31 -21.94 -33.60 -13.07
N LEU A 32 -22.86 -34.04 -12.22
CA LEU A 32 -23.36 -33.30 -11.07
C LEU A 32 -22.98 -34.02 -9.76
N MET A 33 -22.28 -33.36 -8.85
CA MET A 33 -21.96 -33.92 -7.54
C MET A 33 -22.67 -33.15 -6.43
N ALA A 34 -23.46 -33.86 -5.63
CA ALA A 34 -24.02 -33.31 -4.40
C ALA A 34 -23.06 -33.56 -3.23
N ILE A 35 -22.62 -32.51 -2.55
CA ILE A 35 -21.72 -32.54 -1.40
C ILE A 35 -22.44 -31.96 -0.19
N GLY A 36 -22.36 -32.63 0.96
CA GLY A 36 -22.99 -32.10 2.17
C GLY A 36 -23.01 -33.04 3.36
N ASP A 37 -23.83 -32.69 4.34
CA ASP A 37 -24.06 -33.48 5.55
C ASP A 37 -25.19 -34.52 5.38
N SER A 38 -25.90 -34.88 6.46
CA SER A 38 -26.96 -35.89 6.44
C SER A 38 -28.12 -35.53 5.52
N ILE A 39 -28.42 -34.23 5.34
CA ILE A 39 -29.50 -33.78 4.45
C ILE A 39 -29.17 -34.13 2.99
N THR A 40 -27.89 -34.00 2.62
CA THR A 40 -27.39 -34.42 1.30
C THR A 40 -27.22 -35.94 1.22
N GLU A 41 -26.74 -36.60 2.26
CA GLU A 41 -26.64 -38.08 2.30
C GLU A 41 -28.00 -38.73 2.07
N GLY A 42 -29.05 -38.20 2.69
CA GLY A 42 -30.37 -38.82 2.68
C GLY A 42 -30.44 -40.02 3.63
N GLY A 43 -31.66 -40.43 3.97
CA GLY A 43 -31.92 -41.55 4.88
C GLY A 43 -33.32 -42.10 4.71
N THR A 44 -33.63 -43.21 5.38
CA THR A 44 -34.96 -43.84 5.33
C THR A 44 -35.99 -43.16 6.25
N SER A 45 -35.54 -42.31 7.17
CA SER A 45 -36.38 -41.66 8.19
C SER A 45 -36.81 -40.21 7.85
N PHE A 46 -36.38 -39.68 6.70
CA PHE A 46 -36.71 -38.33 6.23
C PHE A 46 -36.61 -38.26 4.70
N SER A 47 -37.09 -37.18 4.09
CA SER A 47 -37.12 -37.05 2.63
C SER A 47 -35.86 -36.37 2.09
N CYS A 48 -35.29 -36.93 1.02
CA CYS A 48 -34.11 -36.36 0.35
C CYS A 48 -34.52 -35.57 -0.89
N TYR A 49 -33.89 -34.41 -1.13
CA TYR A 49 -34.17 -33.57 -2.28
C TYR A 49 -33.61 -34.14 -3.60
N ARG A 50 -32.57 -34.99 -3.55
CA ARG A 50 -31.82 -35.44 -4.74
C ARG A 50 -32.68 -36.22 -5.74
N PRO A 51 -33.52 -37.19 -5.34
CA PRO A 51 -34.42 -37.88 -6.27
C PRO A 51 -35.41 -36.92 -6.96
N LEU A 52 -35.99 -35.98 -6.20
CA LEU A 52 -36.92 -34.97 -6.74
C LEU A 52 -36.23 -34.03 -7.73
N LEU A 53 -35.00 -33.60 -7.43
CA LEU A 53 -34.20 -32.79 -8.33
C LEU A 53 -33.86 -33.55 -9.62
N ALA A 54 -33.47 -34.82 -9.53
CA ALA A 54 -33.19 -35.65 -10.70
C ALA A 54 -34.42 -35.85 -11.59
N GLU A 55 -35.61 -36.00 -10.99
CA GLU A 55 -36.88 -36.04 -11.71
C GLU A 55 -37.16 -34.72 -12.43
N GLN A 56 -37.00 -33.58 -11.75
CA GLN A 56 -37.19 -32.25 -12.34
C GLN A 56 -36.24 -31.99 -13.52
N LEU A 57 -34.96 -32.35 -13.39
CA LEU A 57 -33.96 -32.23 -14.46
C LEU A 57 -34.32 -33.11 -15.66
N ARG A 58 -34.73 -34.36 -15.42
CA ARG A 58 -35.15 -35.29 -16.48
C ARG A 58 -36.42 -34.81 -17.18
N ALA A 59 -37.42 -34.36 -16.42
CA ALA A 59 -38.67 -33.84 -16.97
C ALA A 59 -38.46 -32.58 -17.82
N ALA A 60 -37.43 -31.79 -17.51
CA ALA A 60 -37.02 -30.63 -18.29
C ALA A 60 -36.09 -30.97 -19.48
N GLY A 61 -35.77 -32.25 -19.72
CA GLY A 61 -34.95 -32.70 -20.85
C GLY A 61 -33.43 -32.54 -20.68
N PHE A 62 -32.93 -32.32 -19.46
CA PHE A 62 -31.49 -32.20 -19.21
C PHE A 62 -30.84 -33.55 -18.93
N ASP A 63 -29.74 -33.87 -19.63
CA ASP A 63 -28.92 -35.06 -19.36
C ASP A 63 -27.86 -34.75 -18.29
N CYS A 64 -28.20 -35.05 -17.04
CA CYS A 64 -27.32 -34.89 -15.88
C CYS A 64 -27.03 -36.26 -15.23
N GLU A 65 -25.76 -36.59 -15.08
CA GLU A 65 -25.27 -37.74 -14.34
C GLU A 65 -24.89 -37.33 -12.92
N PHE A 66 -25.55 -37.90 -11.90
CA PHE A 66 -25.11 -37.71 -10.52
C PHE A 66 -23.90 -38.59 -10.21
N VAL A 67 -22.80 -37.98 -9.77
CA VAL A 67 -21.52 -38.63 -9.53
C VAL A 67 -21.08 -38.49 -8.07
N GLY A 68 -20.29 -39.45 -7.59
CA GLY A 68 -19.78 -39.50 -6.23
C GLY A 68 -19.48 -40.93 -5.82
N SER A 69 -18.65 -41.08 -4.79
CA SER A 69 -18.24 -42.38 -4.25
C SER A 69 -19.28 -43.03 -3.32
N ARG A 70 -20.34 -42.29 -2.97
CA ARG A 70 -21.42 -42.75 -2.08
C ARG A 70 -22.76 -42.82 -2.81
N GLY A 71 -23.66 -43.65 -2.29
CA GLY A 71 -24.99 -43.92 -2.85
C GLY A 71 -24.98 -44.98 -3.96
N THR A 72 -26.17 -45.38 -4.40
CA THR A 72 -26.34 -46.29 -5.54
C THR A 72 -26.62 -45.49 -6.81
N ALA A 73 -26.09 -45.93 -7.95
CA ALA A 73 -26.48 -45.36 -9.24
C ALA A 73 -28.02 -45.44 -9.40
N PRO A 74 -28.68 -44.38 -9.89
CA PRO A 74 -28.13 -43.24 -10.62
C PRO A 74 -27.87 -41.97 -9.79
N LEU A 75 -27.84 -42.02 -8.44
CA LEU A 75 -27.76 -40.83 -7.58
C LEU A 75 -26.49 -40.79 -6.71
N GLY A 76 -25.32 -40.88 -7.35
CA GLY A 76 -24.03 -40.73 -6.68
C GLY A 76 -23.90 -39.39 -5.94
N HIS A 77 -23.19 -39.36 -4.81
CA HIS A 77 -22.98 -38.15 -4.01
C HIS A 77 -21.76 -38.27 -3.08
N GLU A 78 -21.43 -37.15 -2.43
CA GLU A 78 -20.44 -37.00 -1.36
C GLU A 78 -21.12 -36.38 -0.12
N GLY A 79 -22.20 -37.04 0.31
CA GLY A 79 -22.95 -36.69 1.52
C GLY A 79 -22.50 -37.54 2.70
N TYR A 80 -22.22 -36.91 3.84
CA TYR A 80 -21.70 -37.59 5.04
C TYR A 80 -22.49 -37.19 6.29
N GLY A 81 -23.38 -38.06 6.73
CA GLY A 81 -24.17 -37.86 7.93
C GLY A 81 -23.32 -37.71 9.19
N GLY A 82 -23.67 -36.72 10.01
CA GLY A 82 -22.96 -36.39 11.25
C GLY A 82 -21.56 -35.79 11.06
N LYS A 83 -21.17 -35.40 9.84
CA LYS A 83 -19.88 -34.74 9.55
C LYS A 83 -20.07 -33.25 9.25
N ASN A 84 -19.11 -32.45 9.70
CA ASN A 84 -19.06 -31.01 9.45
C ASN A 84 -18.28 -30.66 8.17
N VAL A 85 -18.26 -29.38 7.81
CA VAL A 85 -17.64 -28.91 6.57
C VAL A 85 -16.12 -29.02 6.58
N GLU A 86 -15.49 -29.02 7.75
CA GLU A 86 -14.05 -29.25 7.96
C GLU A 86 -13.68 -30.68 7.54
N PHE A 87 -14.51 -31.66 7.92
CA PHE A 87 -14.37 -33.03 7.44
C PHE A 87 -14.51 -33.10 5.91
N LEU A 88 -15.51 -32.43 5.34
CA LEU A 88 -15.72 -32.41 3.89
C LEU A 88 -14.50 -31.81 3.17
N ALA A 89 -13.98 -30.67 3.65
CA ALA A 89 -12.80 -30.01 3.11
C ALA A 89 -11.54 -30.88 3.17
N ALA A 90 -11.42 -31.75 4.17
CA ALA A 90 -10.29 -32.67 4.30
C ALA A 90 -10.39 -33.91 3.40
N ASN A 91 -11.60 -34.38 3.08
CA ASN A 91 -11.80 -35.70 2.47
C ASN A 91 -12.35 -35.66 1.04
N VAL A 92 -13.24 -34.71 0.73
CA VAL A 92 -13.96 -34.67 -0.54
C VAL A 92 -13.05 -34.34 -1.74
N PRO A 93 -12.03 -33.45 -1.66
CA PRO A 93 -11.17 -33.16 -2.83
C PRO A 93 -10.54 -34.41 -3.46
N ALA A 94 -10.09 -35.38 -2.66
CA ALA A 94 -9.54 -36.64 -3.17
C ALA A 94 -10.60 -37.51 -3.87
N ARG A 95 -11.85 -37.49 -3.39
CA ARG A 95 -12.98 -38.20 -4.01
C ARG A 95 -13.46 -37.51 -5.27
N PHE A 96 -13.48 -36.18 -5.27
CA PHE A 96 -13.77 -35.37 -6.43
C PHE A 96 -12.75 -35.62 -7.54
N ALA A 97 -11.46 -35.82 -7.23
CA ALA A 97 -10.46 -36.24 -8.21
C ALA A 97 -10.75 -37.61 -8.85
N GLN A 98 -11.36 -38.54 -8.11
CA GLN A 98 -11.74 -39.87 -8.60
C GLN A 98 -13.06 -39.84 -9.39
N HIS A 99 -13.96 -38.93 -9.04
CA HIS A 99 -15.28 -38.76 -9.64
C HIS A 99 -15.52 -37.29 -10.00
N PRO A 100 -14.76 -36.71 -10.95
CA PRO A 100 -14.86 -35.29 -11.25
C PRO A 100 -16.26 -34.93 -11.73
N ALA A 101 -16.72 -33.74 -11.33
CA ALA A 101 -18.01 -33.19 -11.72
C ALA A 101 -17.85 -31.80 -12.35
N ASP A 102 -18.81 -31.44 -13.21
CA ASP A 102 -18.91 -30.12 -13.84
C ASP A 102 -19.68 -29.14 -12.95
N LEU A 103 -20.67 -29.67 -12.22
CA LEU A 103 -21.57 -28.94 -11.34
C LEU A 103 -21.52 -29.55 -9.95
N VAL A 104 -21.43 -28.70 -8.92
CA VAL A 104 -21.42 -29.12 -7.51
C VAL A 104 -22.55 -28.43 -6.77
N LEU A 105 -23.37 -29.22 -6.07
CA LEU A 105 -24.34 -28.71 -5.10
C LEU A 105 -23.72 -28.83 -3.72
N LEU A 106 -23.41 -27.72 -3.06
CA LEU A 106 -22.78 -27.73 -1.74
C LEU A 106 -23.75 -27.25 -0.67
N HIS A 107 -24.19 -28.17 0.20
CA HIS A 107 -25.06 -27.89 1.34
C HIS A 107 -24.51 -28.54 2.61
N ALA A 108 -23.78 -27.77 3.41
CA ALA A 108 -23.19 -28.24 4.66
C ALA A 108 -23.28 -27.16 5.74
N GLY A 109 -23.89 -27.49 6.88
CA GLY A 109 -23.98 -26.54 7.98
C GLY A 109 -24.52 -27.07 9.29
N HIS A 110 -25.07 -28.29 9.32
CA HIS A 110 -25.93 -28.75 10.42
C HIS A 110 -25.25 -29.64 11.46
N ASN A 111 -23.92 -29.56 11.62
CA ASN A 111 -23.16 -30.44 12.53
C ASN A 111 -22.21 -29.73 13.51
N HIS A 112 -22.51 -28.47 13.87
CA HIS A 112 -21.83 -27.76 14.97
C HIS A 112 -22.82 -27.39 16.09
N PHE A 113 -22.26 -26.90 17.20
CA PHE A 113 -22.99 -26.32 18.32
C PHE A 113 -22.74 -24.80 18.37
N ALA A 114 -23.76 -24.01 18.68
CA ALA A 114 -23.66 -22.55 18.73
C ALA A 114 -22.59 -22.06 19.73
N GLU A 115 -22.37 -22.83 20.79
CA GLU A 115 -21.35 -22.59 21.82
C GLU A 115 -19.92 -22.60 21.26
N GLU A 116 -19.69 -23.31 20.16
CA GLU A 116 -18.39 -23.41 19.48
C GLU A 116 -18.06 -22.15 18.66
N ARG A 117 -19.04 -21.25 18.44
CA ARG A 117 -18.93 -20.10 17.53
C ARG A 117 -18.34 -20.49 16.17
N PRO A 118 -18.98 -21.44 15.46
CA PRO A 118 -18.32 -22.20 14.39
C PRO A 118 -18.15 -21.43 13.07
N VAL A 119 -18.86 -20.31 12.88
CA VAL A 119 -19.00 -19.64 11.57
C VAL A 119 -17.66 -19.32 10.89
N PRO A 120 -16.66 -18.70 11.54
CA PRO A 120 -15.38 -18.41 10.87
C PRO A 120 -14.65 -19.66 10.36
N GLY A 121 -14.65 -20.74 11.16
CA GLY A 121 -14.05 -22.03 10.79
C GLY A 121 -14.78 -22.67 9.59
N MET A 122 -16.11 -22.63 9.61
CA MET A 122 -16.94 -23.17 8.54
C MET A 122 -16.73 -22.44 7.21
N ILE A 123 -16.58 -21.12 7.23
CA ILE A 123 -16.29 -20.31 6.03
C ILE A 123 -14.92 -20.64 5.47
N ALA A 124 -13.89 -20.72 6.32
CA ALA A 124 -12.54 -21.11 5.90
C ALA A 124 -12.51 -22.54 5.31
N ALA A 125 -13.22 -23.48 5.94
CA ALA A 125 -13.34 -24.85 5.45
C ALA A 125 -14.11 -24.94 4.12
N THR A 126 -15.19 -24.18 3.97
CA THR A 126 -15.96 -24.10 2.71
C THR A 126 -15.09 -23.55 1.58
N GLU A 127 -14.32 -22.49 1.84
CA GLU A 127 -13.37 -21.92 0.89
C GLU A 127 -12.28 -22.93 0.49
N LYS A 128 -11.70 -23.62 1.48
CA LYS A 128 -10.71 -24.68 1.25
C LYS A 128 -11.27 -25.84 0.43
N LEU A 129 -12.50 -26.25 0.72
CA LEU A 129 -13.19 -27.30 -0.05
C LEU A 129 -13.32 -26.87 -1.51
N ILE A 130 -13.90 -25.69 -1.78
CA ILE A 130 -14.07 -25.16 -3.14
C ILE A 130 -12.72 -25.05 -3.87
N ALA A 131 -11.67 -24.58 -3.19
CA ALA A 131 -10.33 -24.52 -3.76
C ALA A 131 -9.81 -25.93 -4.14
N GLY A 132 -10.02 -26.93 -3.28
CA GLY A 132 -9.67 -28.32 -3.56
C GLY A 132 -10.43 -28.92 -4.75
N LEU A 133 -11.72 -28.59 -4.91
CA LEU A 133 -12.49 -29.00 -6.09
C LEU A 133 -11.91 -28.36 -7.37
N ARG A 134 -11.59 -27.06 -7.30
CA ARG A 134 -11.00 -26.29 -8.41
C ARG A 134 -9.59 -26.73 -8.78
N ALA A 135 -8.84 -27.33 -7.85
CA ALA A 135 -7.55 -27.94 -8.17
C ALA A 135 -7.69 -29.14 -9.12
N THR A 136 -8.80 -29.88 -9.03
CA THR A 136 -9.11 -31.00 -9.93
C THR A 136 -9.81 -30.53 -11.20
N ASN A 137 -10.92 -29.79 -11.06
CA ASN A 137 -11.65 -29.20 -12.17
C ASN A 137 -11.73 -27.68 -11.97
N PRO A 138 -10.82 -26.91 -12.61
CA PRO A 138 -10.83 -25.45 -12.52
C PRO A 138 -12.13 -24.79 -12.96
N ARG A 139 -13.02 -25.50 -13.68
CA ARG A 139 -14.32 -25.02 -14.18
C ARG A 139 -15.51 -25.46 -13.36
N VAL A 140 -15.32 -26.19 -12.27
CA VAL A 140 -16.44 -26.68 -11.47
C VAL A 140 -17.32 -25.49 -11.06
N VAL A 141 -18.58 -25.53 -11.46
CA VAL A 141 -19.58 -24.55 -11.04
C VAL A 141 -20.06 -24.98 -9.67
N VAL A 142 -19.84 -24.15 -8.67
CA VAL A 142 -20.28 -24.45 -7.30
C VAL A 142 -21.56 -23.70 -7.04
N LEU A 143 -22.66 -24.44 -6.89
CA LEU A 143 -23.89 -23.92 -6.37
C LEU A 143 -23.83 -24.04 -4.83
N LEU A 144 -23.52 -22.93 -4.16
CA LEU A 144 -23.32 -22.85 -2.72
C LEU A 144 -24.63 -22.52 -2.03
N ALA A 145 -25.15 -23.44 -1.23
CA ALA A 145 -26.38 -23.21 -0.49
C ALA A 145 -26.15 -22.27 0.70
N GLN A 146 -27.01 -21.27 0.87
CA GLN A 146 -27.43 -20.89 2.23
C GLN A 146 -28.21 -22.09 2.78
N VAL A 147 -27.89 -22.52 3.99
CA VAL A 147 -28.42 -23.76 4.55
C VAL A 147 -29.81 -23.56 5.16
N ILE A 148 -30.64 -24.61 5.13
CA ILE A 148 -32.02 -24.55 5.65
C ILE A 148 -32.05 -24.24 7.17
N PRO A 149 -33.05 -23.49 7.68
CA PRO A 149 -33.27 -23.32 9.11
C PRO A 149 -33.49 -24.66 9.84
N ALA A 150 -33.14 -24.72 11.12
CA ALA A 150 -33.35 -25.88 11.97
C ALA A 150 -33.89 -25.49 13.35
N GLY A 151 -34.82 -26.27 13.89
CA GLY A 151 -35.56 -25.98 15.12
C GLY A 151 -34.95 -26.52 16.42
N LYS A 152 -33.86 -27.28 16.37
CA LYS A 152 -33.11 -27.66 17.59
C LYS A 152 -32.33 -26.46 18.13
N LEU A 153 -33.03 -25.50 18.74
CA LEU A 153 -32.45 -24.33 19.37
C LEU A 153 -32.08 -24.63 20.84
N PRO A 154 -30.98 -24.06 21.39
CA PRO A 154 -30.11 -23.06 20.78
C PRO A 154 -29.01 -23.62 19.86
N LYS A 155 -28.86 -24.95 19.74
CA LYS A 155 -27.76 -25.59 18.99
C LYS A 155 -27.50 -24.95 17.61
N TYR A 156 -28.56 -24.63 16.86
CA TYR A 156 -28.46 -24.06 15.50
C TYR A 156 -28.69 -22.54 15.42
N SER A 157 -28.55 -21.78 16.52
CA SER A 157 -28.77 -20.32 16.50
C SER A 157 -27.77 -19.55 15.62
N TYR A 158 -26.67 -20.19 15.20
CA TYR A 158 -25.64 -19.60 14.34
C TYR A 158 -25.99 -19.61 12.84
N LEU A 159 -27.03 -20.34 12.40
CA LEU A 159 -27.33 -20.49 10.97
C LEU A 159 -27.64 -19.17 10.22
N PRO A 160 -28.31 -18.16 10.82
CA PRO A 160 -28.49 -16.87 10.15
C PRO A 160 -27.18 -16.13 9.86
N GLU A 161 -26.25 -16.15 10.83
CA GLU A 161 -24.90 -15.57 10.67
C GLU A 161 -24.12 -16.33 9.59
N LEU A 162 -24.13 -17.66 9.65
CA LEU A 162 -23.51 -18.51 8.63
C LEU A 162 -24.05 -18.20 7.22
N ASN A 163 -25.36 -18.06 7.05
CA ASN A 163 -25.98 -17.77 5.76
C ASN A 163 -25.59 -16.38 5.22
N ALA A 164 -25.38 -15.39 6.09
CA ALA A 164 -24.87 -14.09 5.69
C ALA A 164 -23.41 -14.18 5.22
N GLU A 165 -22.57 -14.93 5.93
CA GLU A 165 -21.17 -15.13 5.55
C GLU A 165 -21.01 -16.00 4.30
N LEU A 166 -21.86 -17.01 4.10
CA LEU A 166 -21.87 -17.83 2.87
C LEU A 166 -22.22 -16.99 1.64
N ALA A 167 -23.11 -16.00 1.78
CA ALA A 167 -23.41 -15.05 0.71
C ALA A 167 -22.19 -14.17 0.38
N ARG A 168 -21.48 -13.66 1.39
CA ARG A 168 -20.23 -12.91 1.19
C ARG A 168 -19.13 -13.78 0.59
N LEU A 169 -19.03 -15.03 1.01
CA LEU A 169 -18.10 -16.01 0.46
C LEU A 169 -18.40 -16.30 -1.02
N ALA A 170 -19.66 -16.55 -1.37
CA ALA A 170 -20.05 -16.76 -2.77
C ALA A 170 -19.69 -15.56 -3.64
N ALA A 171 -20.00 -14.34 -3.19
CA ALA A 171 -19.64 -13.12 -3.91
C ALA A 171 -18.12 -12.94 -4.05
N ARG A 172 -17.36 -13.30 -3.01
CA ARG A 172 -15.89 -13.22 -2.99
C ARG A 172 -15.22 -14.26 -3.89
N LEU A 173 -15.77 -15.46 -3.96
CA LEU A 173 -15.22 -16.59 -4.73
C LEU A 173 -15.75 -16.69 -6.17
N HIS A 174 -16.82 -15.97 -6.49
CA HIS A 174 -17.38 -15.89 -7.83
C HIS A 174 -16.43 -15.15 -8.77
N ALA A 175 -16.07 -15.79 -9.87
CA ALA A 175 -15.37 -15.18 -10.99
C ALA A 175 -15.96 -15.68 -12.32
N PRO A 176 -15.91 -14.88 -13.40
CA PRO A 176 -16.21 -15.39 -14.74
C PRO A 176 -15.33 -16.62 -15.05
N GLY A 177 -15.92 -17.72 -15.52
CA GLY A 177 -15.23 -19.01 -15.73
C GLY A 177 -15.09 -19.93 -14.51
N GLN A 178 -15.29 -19.40 -13.28
CA GLN A 178 -15.35 -20.18 -12.04
C GLN A 178 -16.57 -19.76 -11.19
N PRO A 179 -17.80 -19.90 -11.70
CA PRO A 179 -18.97 -19.36 -11.02
C PRO A 179 -19.20 -20.06 -9.68
N VAL A 180 -19.35 -19.26 -8.63
CA VAL A 180 -20.03 -19.67 -7.40
C VAL A 180 -21.41 -19.03 -7.44
N VAL A 181 -22.44 -19.86 -7.48
CA VAL A 181 -23.85 -19.43 -7.54
C VAL A 181 -24.44 -19.64 -6.16
N LEU A 182 -24.82 -18.55 -5.50
CA LEU A 182 -25.51 -18.63 -4.22
C LEU A 182 -26.92 -19.20 -4.45
N VAL A 183 -27.30 -20.21 -3.68
CA VAL A 183 -28.66 -20.79 -3.69
C VAL A 183 -29.28 -20.61 -2.32
N ASP A 184 -30.30 -19.76 -2.24
CA ASP A 184 -31.03 -19.52 -1.01
C ASP A 184 -31.99 -20.69 -0.73
N GLN A 185 -31.60 -21.57 0.20
CA GLN A 185 -32.48 -22.62 0.73
C GLN A 185 -33.21 -22.18 2.00
N ALA A 186 -32.91 -21.00 2.53
CA ALA A 186 -33.41 -20.58 3.83
C ALA A 186 -34.73 -19.81 3.75
N THR A 187 -34.88 -18.96 2.74
CA THR A 187 -36.10 -18.19 2.54
C THR A 187 -37.26 -19.11 2.14
N ASP A 188 -38.40 -18.93 2.82
CA ASP A 188 -39.64 -19.73 2.71
C ASP A 188 -39.55 -21.19 3.20
N PHE A 189 -38.49 -21.54 3.92
CA PHE A 189 -38.34 -22.83 4.60
C PHE A 189 -38.66 -22.68 6.10
N ASP A 190 -39.77 -23.27 6.56
CA ASP A 190 -40.17 -23.28 7.97
C ASP A 190 -39.90 -24.66 8.56
N TRP A 191 -38.90 -24.75 9.44
CA TRP A 191 -38.55 -26.01 10.10
C TRP A 191 -39.73 -26.63 10.85
N ARG A 192 -40.75 -25.87 11.26
CA ARG A 192 -41.93 -26.43 11.94
C ARG A 192 -42.80 -27.28 11.03
N THR A 193 -42.86 -26.93 9.74
CA THR A 193 -43.76 -27.58 8.77
C THR A 193 -43.00 -28.37 7.71
N ASP A 194 -41.72 -28.09 7.51
CA ASP A 194 -40.92 -28.62 6.40
C ASP A 194 -39.88 -29.66 6.84
N THR A 195 -39.77 -29.93 8.15
CA THR A 195 -38.91 -31.00 8.67
C THR A 195 -39.73 -32.13 9.30
N VAL A 196 -39.07 -33.27 9.51
CA VAL A 196 -39.62 -34.35 10.34
C VAL A 196 -39.55 -33.98 11.82
N ALA A 197 -40.02 -34.85 12.71
CA ALA A 197 -40.12 -34.57 14.15
C ALA A 197 -38.78 -34.21 14.83
N ASP A 198 -37.64 -34.43 14.18
CA ASP A 198 -36.34 -34.04 14.71
C ASP A 198 -35.98 -32.56 14.48
N LEU A 199 -36.81 -31.79 13.78
CA LEU A 199 -36.64 -30.35 13.56
C LEU A 199 -35.39 -29.97 12.74
N VAL A 200 -34.75 -30.92 12.06
CA VAL A 200 -33.52 -30.68 11.27
C VAL A 200 -33.67 -31.24 9.86
N HIS A 201 -34.16 -32.47 9.72
CA HIS A 201 -34.18 -33.15 8.43
C HIS A 201 -35.47 -32.89 7.66
N PRO A 202 -35.41 -32.61 6.34
CA PRO A 202 -36.60 -32.29 5.55
C PRO A 202 -37.63 -33.42 5.53
N ASN A 203 -38.91 -33.06 5.63
CA ASN A 203 -40.01 -33.94 5.22
C ASN A 203 -40.27 -33.80 3.71
N ALA A 204 -41.33 -34.42 3.19
CA ALA A 204 -41.64 -34.38 1.76
C ALA A 204 -41.79 -32.94 1.21
N SER A 205 -42.40 -32.04 1.99
CA SER A 205 -42.57 -30.63 1.61
C SER A 205 -41.23 -29.89 1.60
N GLY A 206 -40.42 -30.05 2.66
CA GLY A 206 -39.09 -29.45 2.72
C GLY A 206 -38.16 -29.94 1.61
N ALA A 207 -38.14 -31.25 1.33
CA ALA A 207 -37.35 -31.83 0.25
C ALA A 207 -37.79 -31.29 -1.13
N ALA A 208 -39.09 -31.10 -1.35
CA ALA A 208 -39.62 -30.52 -2.58
C ALA A 208 -39.22 -29.05 -2.76
N LYS A 209 -39.28 -28.24 -1.68
CA LYS A 209 -38.79 -26.85 -1.69
C LYS A 209 -37.30 -26.78 -2.04
N MET A 210 -36.48 -27.62 -1.38
CA MET A 210 -35.04 -27.68 -1.66
C MET A 210 -34.73 -28.07 -3.10
N ALA A 211 -35.42 -29.09 -3.63
CA ALA A 211 -35.27 -29.53 -5.01
C ALA A 211 -35.63 -28.41 -6.01
N ALA A 212 -36.75 -27.70 -5.77
CA ALA A 212 -37.18 -26.60 -6.63
C ALA A 212 -36.16 -25.43 -6.66
N ARG A 213 -35.57 -25.07 -5.51
CA ARG A 213 -34.52 -24.04 -5.44
C ARG A 213 -33.25 -24.47 -6.19
N TRP A 214 -32.82 -25.72 -6.00
CA TRP A 214 -31.68 -26.27 -6.76
C TRP A 214 -31.95 -26.27 -8.26
N PHE A 215 -33.13 -26.72 -8.68
CA PHE A 215 -33.50 -26.77 -10.09
C PHE A 215 -33.54 -25.36 -10.71
N ALA A 216 -34.12 -24.38 -10.02
CA ALA A 216 -34.17 -23.01 -10.49
C ALA A 216 -32.76 -22.42 -10.72
N ALA A 217 -31.81 -22.73 -9.84
CA ALA A 217 -30.41 -22.31 -9.96
C ALA A 217 -29.63 -23.10 -11.03
N LEU A 218 -29.90 -24.40 -11.19
CA LEU A 218 -29.24 -25.26 -12.18
C LEU A 218 -29.70 -24.99 -13.61
N ARG A 219 -31.00 -24.76 -13.82
CA ARG A 219 -31.62 -24.63 -15.15
C ARG A 219 -30.84 -23.70 -16.11
N PRO A 220 -30.47 -22.46 -15.76
CA PRO A 220 -29.72 -21.60 -16.70
C PRO A 220 -28.32 -22.12 -17.03
N LEU A 221 -27.69 -22.89 -16.13
CA LEU A 221 -26.34 -23.43 -16.31
C LEU A 221 -26.34 -24.62 -17.27
N VAL A 222 -27.29 -25.55 -17.10
CA VAL A 222 -27.40 -26.75 -17.93
C VAL A 222 -28.01 -26.49 -19.32
N SER A 223 -28.59 -25.30 -19.52
CA SER A 223 -29.21 -24.88 -20.79
C SER A 223 -28.21 -24.23 -21.78
N ALA A 224 -26.98 -23.95 -21.37
CA ALA A 224 -25.96 -23.32 -22.23
C ALA A 224 -24.84 -24.34 -22.53
N PRO A 225 -24.41 -24.54 -23.80
CA PRO A 225 -23.20 -25.30 -24.07
C PRO A 225 -22.01 -24.57 -23.47
N VAL A 226 -21.34 -25.17 -22.47
CA VAL A 226 -20.04 -24.68 -21.99
C VAL A 226 -18.99 -25.10 -23.01
N PRO A 227 -18.34 -24.16 -23.71
CA PRO A 227 -17.27 -24.54 -24.62
C PRO A 227 -16.17 -25.26 -23.85
N ALA A 228 -15.73 -26.41 -24.37
CA ALA A 228 -14.60 -27.14 -23.82
C ALA A 228 -13.33 -26.30 -23.97
N VAL A 229 -12.96 -25.53 -22.95
CA VAL A 229 -11.67 -24.85 -22.95
C VAL A 229 -10.56 -25.91 -22.82
N THR A 230 -9.51 -25.78 -23.61
CA THR A 230 -8.32 -26.63 -23.55
C THR A 230 -7.24 -25.86 -22.78
N VAL A 231 -6.62 -26.46 -21.77
CA VAL A 231 -5.48 -25.86 -21.05
C VAL A 231 -4.19 -26.42 -21.64
N VAL A 232 -3.24 -25.55 -21.93
CA VAL A 232 -1.86 -25.91 -22.28
C VAL A 232 -0.97 -25.58 -21.09
N ASP A 233 -0.43 -26.63 -20.49
CA ASP A 233 0.54 -26.53 -19.40
C ASP A 233 1.95 -26.41 -19.96
N VAL A 234 2.60 -25.29 -19.66
CA VAL A 234 3.97 -25.00 -20.06
C VAL A 234 4.85 -25.03 -18.81
N HIS A 235 5.87 -25.87 -18.81
CA HIS A 235 6.81 -26.03 -17.71
C HIS A 235 8.17 -25.43 -18.04
N VAL A 236 8.72 -24.68 -17.09
CA VAL A 236 10.04 -24.04 -17.19
C VAL A 236 10.94 -24.58 -16.09
N ALA A 237 12.14 -25.03 -16.44
CA ALA A 237 13.15 -25.47 -15.48
C ALA A 237 14.53 -24.96 -15.90
N SER A 238 15.39 -24.63 -14.94
CA SER A 238 16.75 -24.16 -15.20
C SER A 238 17.62 -25.17 -15.98
N SER A 239 17.28 -26.46 -15.88
CA SER A 239 17.88 -27.57 -16.64
C SER A 239 17.10 -27.94 -17.91
N GLY A 240 16.09 -27.16 -18.30
CA GLY A 240 15.25 -27.41 -19.47
C GLY A 240 15.96 -27.14 -20.80
N ASP A 241 15.21 -27.24 -21.90
CA ASP A 241 15.69 -27.00 -23.26
C ASP A 241 14.63 -26.22 -24.04
N ASP A 242 14.95 -25.04 -24.58
CA ASP A 242 13.99 -24.19 -25.30
C ASP A 242 13.50 -24.78 -26.63
N THR A 243 14.15 -25.83 -27.14
CA THR A 243 13.66 -26.62 -28.28
C THR A 243 12.58 -27.63 -27.88
N ALA A 244 12.41 -27.89 -26.58
CA ALA A 244 11.42 -28.81 -26.04
C ALA A 244 9.98 -28.28 -26.18
N PRO A 245 8.96 -29.17 -26.11
CA PRO A 245 7.56 -28.76 -26.20
C PRO A 245 7.03 -28.04 -24.94
N GLY A 246 7.79 -27.97 -23.85
CA GLY A 246 7.36 -27.33 -22.60
C GLY A 246 6.46 -28.20 -21.73
N THR A 247 6.44 -29.52 -21.93
CA THR A 247 5.73 -30.46 -21.03
C THR A 247 6.49 -30.66 -19.72
N ALA A 248 5.84 -31.14 -18.66
CA ALA A 248 6.51 -31.46 -17.39
C ALA A 248 7.74 -32.37 -17.54
N ALA A 249 7.66 -33.38 -18.42
CA ALA A 249 8.77 -34.31 -18.70
C ALA A 249 9.88 -33.72 -19.58
N ARG A 250 9.57 -32.67 -20.34
CA ARG A 250 10.49 -31.98 -21.25
C ARG A 250 10.25 -30.48 -21.17
N PRO A 251 10.64 -29.85 -20.05
CA PRO A 251 10.39 -28.43 -19.81
C PRO A 251 11.27 -27.56 -20.71
N VAL A 252 10.83 -26.35 -20.98
CA VAL A 252 11.67 -25.32 -21.62
C VAL A 252 12.65 -24.72 -20.61
N ALA A 253 13.74 -24.13 -21.09
CA ALA A 253 14.77 -23.55 -20.24
C ALA A 253 14.41 -22.14 -19.77
N THR A 254 13.76 -21.35 -20.63
CA THR A 254 13.57 -19.90 -20.41
C THR A 254 12.10 -19.49 -20.31
N LEU A 255 11.88 -18.42 -19.54
CA LEU A 255 10.57 -17.78 -19.41
C LEU A 255 10.11 -17.14 -20.73
N LEU A 256 11.04 -16.62 -21.54
CA LEU A 256 10.71 -16.08 -22.87
C LEU A 256 10.13 -17.16 -23.78
N ARG A 257 10.75 -18.35 -23.80
CA ARG A 257 10.22 -19.46 -24.58
C ARG A 257 8.86 -19.92 -24.08
N ALA A 258 8.67 -19.93 -22.75
CA ALA A 258 7.38 -20.26 -22.16
C ALA A 258 6.29 -19.25 -22.53
N GLN A 259 6.62 -17.96 -22.56
CA GLN A 259 5.71 -16.89 -23.02
C GLN A 259 5.29 -17.12 -24.48
N ASP A 260 6.22 -17.47 -25.36
CA ASP A 260 5.91 -17.78 -26.76
C ASP A 260 4.96 -18.99 -26.90
N LEU A 261 5.18 -20.04 -26.12
CA LEU A 261 4.29 -21.20 -26.10
C LEU A 261 2.89 -20.83 -25.58
N ALA A 262 2.81 -20.01 -24.53
CA ALA A 262 1.56 -19.48 -24.00
C ALA A 262 0.80 -18.65 -25.05
N ARG A 263 1.50 -17.74 -25.76
CA ARG A 263 0.93 -16.96 -26.87
C ARG A 263 0.36 -17.86 -27.98
N ARG A 264 1.09 -18.91 -28.37
CA ARG A 264 0.63 -19.86 -29.40
C ARG A 264 -0.59 -20.65 -28.96
N ALA A 265 -0.63 -21.09 -27.70
CA ALA A 265 -1.80 -21.74 -27.12
C ALA A 265 -3.02 -20.82 -27.21
N ARG A 266 -2.85 -19.54 -26.86
CA ARG A 266 -3.89 -18.52 -26.94
C ARG A 266 -4.42 -18.30 -28.35
N VAL A 267 -3.55 -18.14 -29.34
CA VAL A 267 -3.95 -18.00 -30.75
C VAL A 267 -4.77 -19.22 -31.22
N ALA A 268 -4.53 -20.39 -30.63
CA ALA A 268 -5.31 -21.60 -30.88
C ALA A 268 -6.61 -21.72 -30.04
N GLY A 269 -7.02 -20.66 -29.33
CA GLY A 269 -8.22 -20.65 -28.48
C GLY A 269 -8.07 -21.47 -27.19
N ARG A 270 -6.84 -21.67 -26.72
CA ARG A 270 -6.53 -22.47 -25.53
C ARG A 270 -6.01 -21.58 -24.40
N PHE A 271 -6.32 -21.97 -23.18
CA PHE A 271 -5.81 -21.34 -21.98
C PHE A 271 -4.35 -21.74 -21.74
N ALA A 272 -3.50 -20.82 -21.27
CA ALA A 272 -2.11 -21.12 -20.94
C ALA A 272 -1.84 -21.01 -19.43
N ARG A 273 -1.27 -22.08 -18.85
CA ARG A 273 -0.74 -22.10 -17.49
C ARG A 273 0.77 -22.36 -17.56
N VAL A 274 1.56 -21.44 -17.04
CA VAL A 274 3.01 -21.55 -17.00
C VAL A 274 3.45 -21.90 -15.58
N THR A 275 4.01 -23.09 -15.41
CA THR A 275 4.59 -23.56 -14.13
C THR A 275 6.10 -23.49 -14.19
N VAL A 276 6.70 -22.71 -13.30
CA VAL A 276 8.15 -22.53 -13.22
C VAL A 276 8.68 -23.31 -12.04
N HIS A 277 9.70 -24.14 -12.26
CA HIS A 277 10.31 -25.00 -11.26
C HIS A 277 11.50 -24.32 -10.56
N ALA A 278 11.92 -24.90 -9.45
CA ALA A 278 12.85 -24.38 -8.48
C ALA A 278 14.16 -23.87 -9.09
N GLY A 279 14.70 -22.83 -8.45
CA GLY A 279 16.00 -22.25 -8.76
C GLY A 279 15.96 -20.76 -9.06
N THR A 280 17.14 -20.20 -9.28
CA THR A 280 17.30 -18.81 -9.71
C THR A 280 17.33 -18.72 -11.22
N HIS A 281 16.31 -18.08 -11.78
CA HIS A 281 16.17 -17.77 -13.19
C HIS A 281 16.69 -16.35 -13.42
N TYR A 282 17.95 -16.24 -13.86
CA TYR A 282 18.56 -14.96 -14.22
C TYR A 282 18.00 -14.50 -15.56
N LEU A 283 17.35 -13.34 -15.55
CA LEU A 283 16.72 -12.78 -16.73
C LEU A 283 17.78 -12.11 -17.61
N PRO A 284 17.92 -12.50 -18.89
CA PRO A 284 18.86 -11.82 -19.80
C PRO A 284 18.42 -10.37 -20.07
N ASP A 285 17.10 -10.16 -20.14
CA ASP A 285 16.40 -8.92 -20.40
C ASP A 285 15.06 -8.88 -19.62
N THR A 286 14.47 -7.69 -19.50
CA THR A 286 13.14 -7.50 -18.90
C THR A 286 12.08 -8.32 -19.64
N LEU A 287 11.26 -9.06 -18.88
CA LEU A 287 10.17 -9.85 -19.44
C LEU A 287 8.93 -8.96 -19.67
N VAL A 288 8.58 -8.75 -20.93
CA VAL A 288 7.51 -7.82 -21.34
C VAL A 288 6.24 -8.59 -21.70
N PHE A 289 5.13 -8.24 -21.05
CA PHE A 289 3.79 -8.73 -21.32
C PHE A 289 2.96 -7.63 -21.98
N THR A 290 2.21 -7.98 -23.00
CA THR A 290 1.29 -7.07 -23.69
C THR A 290 -0.11 -7.66 -23.72
N ALA A 291 -1.04 -7.00 -24.39
CA ALA A 291 -2.38 -7.55 -24.63
C ALA A 291 -2.37 -8.86 -25.44
N GLU A 292 -1.22 -9.27 -25.99
CA GLU A 292 -1.05 -10.57 -26.66
C GLU A 292 -0.77 -11.72 -25.70
N ASP A 293 -0.41 -11.42 -24.46
CA ASP A 293 -0.09 -12.38 -23.41
C ASP A 293 -1.24 -12.59 -22.42
N ALA A 294 -2.26 -11.76 -22.54
CA ALA A 294 -3.43 -11.76 -21.70
C ALA A 294 -4.65 -12.28 -22.45
N ASP A 295 -5.46 -13.03 -21.72
CA ASP A 295 -6.73 -13.57 -22.16
C ASP A 295 -7.89 -12.63 -21.75
N SER A 296 -9.11 -13.17 -21.63
CA SER A 296 -10.22 -12.45 -21.02
C SER A 296 -10.21 -12.59 -19.50
N ALA A 297 -11.03 -11.78 -18.83
CA ALA A 297 -11.27 -11.94 -17.40
C ALA A 297 -11.91 -13.29 -17.02
N GLU A 298 -12.40 -14.04 -18.00
CA GLU A 298 -13.01 -15.36 -17.82
C GLU A 298 -11.98 -16.48 -17.93
N TRP A 299 -10.78 -16.18 -18.48
CA TRP A 299 -9.74 -17.17 -18.80
C TRP A 299 -8.34 -16.63 -18.47
N PRO A 300 -8.01 -16.25 -17.23
CA PRO A 300 -6.82 -15.45 -16.89
C PRO A 300 -5.48 -16.16 -17.07
N THR A 301 -4.54 -15.68 -17.92
CA THR A 301 -3.21 -16.29 -18.09
C THR A 301 -2.46 -16.42 -16.75
N LEU A 302 -2.13 -17.63 -16.34
CA LEU A 302 -1.52 -17.92 -15.04
C LEU A 302 -0.04 -18.26 -15.17
N TRP A 303 0.80 -17.47 -14.49
CA TRP A 303 2.20 -17.78 -14.21
C TRP A 303 2.33 -18.14 -12.74
N GLN A 304 2.88 -19.31 -12.44
CA GLN A 304 3.03 -19.79 -11.08
C GLN A 304 4.38 -20.46 -10.86
N ALA A 305 4.93 -20.29 -9.67
CA ALA A 305 5.93 -21.21 -9.13
C ALA A 305 5.29 -22.60 -8.93
N ALA A 306 6.07 -23.66 -9.10
CA ALA A 306 5.65 -25.01 -8.77
C ALA A 306 5.38 -25.14 -7.26
N ASP A 307 4.40 -25.98 -6.90
CA ASP A 307 3.93 -26.09 -5.52
C ASP A 307 5.06 -26.51 -4.57
N GLY A 308 5.29 -25.71 -3.52
CA GLY A 308 6.33 -25.95 -2.52
C GLY A 308 7.75 -25.64 -2.99
N GLU A 309 7.94 -25.19 -4.23
CA GLU A 309 9.24 -24.87 -4.80
C GLU A 309 9.58 -23.38 -4.68
N GLN A 310 10.86 -23.08 -4.45
CA GLN A 310 11.37 -21.71 -4.39
C GLN A 310 11.88 -21.29 -5.77
N VAL A 311 11.17 -20.33 -6.38
CA VAL A 311 11.49 -19.80 -7.71
C VAL A 311 11.89 -18.34 -7.59
N VAL A 312 13.15 -18.03 -7.90
CA VAL A 312 13.67 -16.67 -7.89
C VAL A 312 13.80 -16.16 -9.32
N LEU A 313 13.12 -15.08 -9.64
CA LEU A 313 13.34 -14.29 -10.85
C LEU A 313 14.34 -13.18 -10.51
N SER A 314 15.52 -13.25 -11.11
CA SER A 314 16.63 -12.35 -10.79
C SER A 314 16.90 -11.41 -11.97
N GLY A 315 16.86 -10.10 -11.72
CA GLY A 315 17.36 -9.10 -12.67
C GLY A 315 18.89 -8.93 -12.65
N GLY A 316 19.58 -9.75 -11.87
CA GLY A 316 21.02 -9.78 -11.75
C GLY A 316 21.70 -10.80 -12.65
N THR A 317 23.00 -10.97 -12.44
CA THR A 317 23.81 -12.03 -13.04
C THR A 317 24.80 -12.59 -12.03
N ARG A 318 25.08 -13.89 -12.13
CA ARG A 318 26.11 -14.55 -11.34
C ARG A 318 27.47 -14.37 -12.02
N LEU A 319 28.46 -13.95 -11.24
CA LEU A 319 29.81 -13.72 -11.71
C LEU A 319 30.72 -14.91 -11.32
N ALA A 320 31.36 -15.50 -12.32
CA ALA A 320 32.42 -16.48 -12.12
C ALA A 320 33.76 -15.74 -12.00
N LEU A 321 34.16 -15.41 -10.78
CA LEU A 321 35.33 -14.58 -10.51
C LEU A 321 36.48 -15.42 -9.94
N THR A 322 37.70 -15.12 -10.38
CA THR A 322 38.92 -15.65 -9.76
C THR A 322 39.56 -14.55 -8.91
N TRP A 323 39.46 -14.72 -7.59
CA TRP A 323 39.94 -13.75 -6.63
C TRP A 323 41.44 -13.92 -6.35
N ARG A 324 42.12 -12.79 -6.19
CA ARG A 324 43.51 -12.69 -5.73
C ARG A 324 43.66 -11.55 -4.72
N PRO A 325 44.69 -11.55 -3.86
CA PRO A 325 44.97 -10.40 -3.02
C PRO A 325 45.04 -9.09 -3.83
N SER A 326 44.45 -8.03 -3.30
CA SER A 326 44.43 -6.71 -3.92
C SER A 326 45.61 -5.87 -3.42
N PRO A 327 46.21 -5.02 -4.28
CA PRO A 327 47.20 -4.05 -3.83
C PRO A 327 46.60 -2.90 -2.99
N LEU A 328 45.27 -2.80 -2.89
CA LEU A 328 44.60 -1.73 -2.14
C LEU A 328 44.70 -1.88 -0.61
N GLY A 329 45.05 -3.07 -0.11
CA GLY A 329 45.27 -3.27 1.32
C GLY A 329 45.17 -4.72 1.77
N PRO A 330 45.64 -5.02 3.00
CA PRO A 330 45.49 -6.34 3.59
C PRO A 330 44.01 -6.69 3.77
N GLY A 331 43.63 -7.93 3.46
CA GLY A 331 42.24 -8.39 3.57
C GLY A 331 41.33 -8.00 2.39
N VAL A 332 41.80 -7.15 1.47
CA VAL A 332 41.09 -6.79 0.25
C VAL A 332 41.48 -7.76 -0.87
N PHE A 333 40.50 -8.24 -1.62
CA PHE A 333 40.68 -9.11 -2.78
C PHE A 333 40.23 -8.39 -4.04
N GLN A 334 40.76 -8.81 -5.18
CA GLN A 334 40.38 -8.29 -6.49
C GLN A 334 40.13 -9.42 -7.50
N ALA A 335 39.26 -9.16 -8.47
CA ALA A 335 39.00 -10.05 -9.60
C ALA A 335 38.68 -9.25 -10.88
N GLN A 336 39.03 -9.81 -12.03
CA GLN A 336 38.64 -9.23 -13.32
C GLN A 336 37.15 -9.50 -13.56
N VAL A 337 36.39 -8.47 -13.94
CA VAL A 337 34.99 -8.62 -14.33
C VAL A 337 34.85 -8.74 -15.86
N PRO A 338 33.72 -9.28 -16.36
CA PRO A 338 33.43 -9.27 -17.80
C PRO A 338 33.55 -7.87 -18.40
N PRO A 339 34.12 -7.71 -19.62
CA PRO A 339 34.25 -6.41 -20.27
C PRO A 339 32.92 -5.66 -20.39
N GLY A 340 32.92 -4.37 -20.07
CA GLY A 340 31.75 -3.50 -20.17
C GLY A 340 30.68 -3.70 -19.09
N LEU A 341 30.90 -4.59 -18.12
CA LEU A 341 30.01 -4.75 -16.97
C LEU A 341 30.15 -3.55 -16.03
N GLU A 342 29.06 -2.81 -15.80
CA GLU A 342 28.98 -1.86 -14.69
C GLU A 342 28.30 -2.53 -13.48
N ILE A 343 28.95 -2.44 -12.32
CA ILE A 343 28.42 -2.98 -11.06
C ILE A 343 27.89 -1.80 -10.24
N ASP A 344 26.58 -1.85 -9.95
CA ASP A 344 25.89 -0.90 -9.08
C ASP A 344 25.55 -1.48 -7.70
N GLU A 345 25.42 -2.80 -7.61
CA GLU A 345 25.19 -3.53 -6.35
C GLU A 345 25.93 -4.86 -6.41
N LEU A 346 26.53 -5.26 -5.29
CA LEU A 346 27.25 -6.53 -5.16
C LEU A 346 26.59 -7.38 -4.07
N PHE A 347 26.43 -8.67 -4.34
CA PHE A 347 25.89 -9.64 -3.40
C PHE A 347 26.89 -10.78 -3.22
N LEU A 348 27.12 -11.16 -1.97
CA LEU A 348 27.91 -12.34 -1.59
C LEU A 348 26.98 -13.29 -0.84
N ASN A 349 26.79 -14.50 -1.37
CA ASN A 349 25.91 -15.52 -0.80
C ASN A 349 24.49 -14.99 -0.51
N GLY A 350 23.94 -14.21 -1.46
CA GLY A 350 22.62 -13.59 -1.35
C GLY A 350 22.51 -12.39 -0.40
N GLN A 351 23.61 -11.95 0.21
CA GLN A 351 23.66 -10.77 1.07
C GLN A 351 24.27 -9.57 0.34
N ARG A 352 23.55 -8.45 0.31
CA ARG A 352 24.03 -7.18 -0.26
C ARG A 352 25.27 -6.65 0.49
N GLN A 353 26.30 -6.27 -0.26
CA GLN A 353 27.51 -5.62 0.22
C GLN A 353 27.45 -4.11 -0.03
N TRP A 354 28.21 -3.32 0.73
CA TRP A 354 28.19 -1.87 0.67
C TRP A 354 29.24 -1.35 -0.30
N MET A 355 28.90 -0.36 -1.13
CA MET A 355 29.95 0.39 -1.82
C MET A 355 30.87 1.05 -0.78
N ALA A 356 32.17 1.05 -1.04
CA ALA A 356 33.17 1.77 -0.26
C ALA A 356 32.71 3.21 0.00
N ARG A 357 32.58 3.61 1.27
CA ARG A 357 31.88 4.86 1.63
C ARG A 357 32.49 5.59 2.82
N PHE A 358 32.27 6.90 2.86
CA PHE A 358 32.64 7.75 4.00
C PHE A 358 31.45 8.54 4.55
N PRO A 359 31.25 8.56 5.89
CA PRO A 359 31.92 7.69 6.85
C PRO A 359 31.49 6.23 6.65
N ASN A 360 32.37 5.31 7.08
CA ASN A 360 32.07 3.88 7.11
C ASN A 360 30.79 3.64 7.90
N ARG A 361 30.04 2.63 7.46
CA ARG A 361 28.83 2.23 8.17
C ARG A 361 29.19 1.71 9.56
N ALA A 362 28.52 2.23 10.58
CA ALA A 362 28.71 1.81 11.97
C ALA A 362 27.41 1.24 12.57
N GLN A 363 27.50 0.60 13.75
CA GLN A 363 26.36 0.15 14.56
C GLN A 363 26.38 0.87 15.92
N GLY A 364 25.22 1.23 16.47
CA GLY A 364 25.09 1.90 17.78
C GLY A 364 24.40 3.27 17.76
N GLU A 365 24.51 4.02 18.88
CA GLU A 365 23.94 5.38 19.02
C GLU A 365 24.85 6.47 18.44
N GLY A 366 24.30 7.63 18.05
CA GLY A 366 25.07 8.77 17.54
C GLY A 366 25.59 8.61 16.11
N LEU A 367 24.91 7.80 15.31
CA LEU A 367 25.30 7.49 13.93
C LEU A 367 24.52 8.32 12.91
N ASN A 368 25.00 8.29 11.66
CA ASN A 368 24.28 8.89 10.55
C ASN A 368 22.90 8.25 10.42
N VAL A 369 21.88 9.04 10.09
CA VAL A 369 20.50 8.55 9.90
C VAL A 369 20.42 7.50 8.77
N PHE A 370 21.38 7.49 7.85
CA PHE A 370 21.49 6.44 6.82
C PHE A 370 21.98 5.08 7.36
N ASP A 371 22.55 5.05 8.56
CA ASP A 371 23.08 3.83 9.19
C ASP A 371 22.15 3.28 10.28
N THR A 372 21.19 4.08 10.75
CA THR A 372 20.29 3.73 11.85
C THR A 372 18.82 4.01 11.53
N TRP A 373 17.93 3.36 12.25
CA TRP A 373 16.49 3.61 12.21
C TRP A 373 16.06 4.72 13.19
N LYS A 374 16.95 5.67 13.49
CA LYS A 374 16.74 6.67 14.55
C LYS A 374 17.18 8.04 14.09
N LEU A 375 16.22 8.93 13.93
CA LEU A 375 16.48 10.34 13.69
C LEU A 375 16.76 11.08 15.00
N ASP A 376 17.85 11.85 15.06
CA ASP A 376 18.11 12.82 16.13
C ASP A 376 17.98 14.26 15.61
N HIS A 377 16.87 14.93 15.92
CA HIS A 377 16.69 16.34 15.53
C HIS A 377 17.73 17.29 16.12
N ARG A 378 18.55 16.86 17.08
CA ARG A 378 19.55 17.69 17.78
C ARG A 378 20.99 17.37 17.39
N ALA A 379 21.21 16.47 16.42
CA ALA A 379 22.55 16.13 15.96
C ALA A 379 23.32 17.40 15.52
N LYS A 380 24.58 17.46 15.93
CA LYS A 380 25.49 18.57 15.59
C LYS A 380 26.41 18.15 14.43
N PRO A 381 26.84 19.08 13.56
CA PRO A 381 27.86 18.80 12.57
C PRO A 381 29.13 18.25 13.22
N ASP A 382 29.68 17.19 12.64
CA ASP A 382 30.95 16.58 13.01
C ASP A 382 31.91 16.67 11.80
N PRO A 383 32.87 17.61 11.80
CA PRO A 383 33.80 17.79 10.68
C PRO A 383 34.63 16.55 10.35
N ASP A 384 34.90 15.68 11.33
CA ASP A 384 35.72 14.49 11.15
C ASP A 384 34.96 13.36 10.43
N ARG A 385 33.63 13.47 10.36
CA ARG A 385 32.73 12.53 9.69
C ARG A 385 32.03 13.13 8.49
N ASP A 386 32.39 14.35 8.11
CA ASP A 386 31.77 15.08 7.02
C ASP A 386 32.47 14.78 5.68
N PRO A 387 31.80 14.16 4.70
CA PRO A 387 32.39 13.87 3.39
C PRO A 387 32.74 15.12 2.57
N LEU A 388 32.27 16.31 2.98
CA LEU A 388 32.57 17.58 2.31
C LEU A 388 33.60 18.43 3.05
N ALA A 389 34.17 17.95 4.17
CA ALA A 389 35.24 18.65 4.85
C ALA A 389 36.50 18.72 3.96
N PRO A 390 37.24 19.85 3.94
CA PRO A 390 38.45 19.99 3.12
C PRO A 390 39.48 18.86 3.34
N GLY A 391 39.63 18.41 4.59
CA GLY A 391 40.51 17.30 4.94
C GLY A 391 40.07 15.96 4.33
N ALA A 392 38.75 15.68 4.26
CA ALA A 392 38.25 14.48 3.60
C ALA A 392 38.46 14.56 2.08
N LEU A 393 38.11 15.69 1.47
CA LEU A 393 38.24 15.94 0.04
C LEU A 393 39.69 15.83 -0.44
N ALA A 394 40.67 16.30 0.34
CA ALA A 394 42.08 16.24 -0.02
C ALA A 394 42.66 14.82 -0.08
N ARG A 395 42.00 13.82 0.53
CA ARG A 395 42.46 12.42 0.56
C ARG A 395 42.10 11.62 -0.69
N TRP A 396 41.13 12.09 -1.49
CA TRP A 396 40.63 11.33 -2.64
C TRP A 396 41.30 11.81 -3.94
N ALA A 397 41.99 10.90 -4.63
CA ALA A 397 42.68 11.26 -5.87
C ALA A 397 41.69 11.66 -6.97
N ASP A 398 40.66 10.85 -7.19
CA ASP A 398 39.58 11.11 -8.14
C ASP A 398 38.24 10.57 -7.61
N PRO A 399 37.35 11.45 -7.11
CA PRO A 399 36.03 11.05 -6.63
C PRO A 399 34.98 10.96 -7.77
N THR A 400 35.37 11.09 -9.03
CA THR A 400 34.43 11.08 -10.17
C THR A 400 33.65 9.76 -10.23
N GLY A 401 32.33 9.86 -10.38
CA GLY A 401 31.43 8.70 -10.36
C GLY A 401 30.97 8.27 -8.96
N ALA A 402 31.46 8.90 -7.89
CA ALA A 402 30.93 8.72 -6.55
C ALA A 402 29.48 9.23 -6.42
N PHE A 403 28.76 8.74 -5.41
CA PHE A 403 27.42 9.21 -5.08
C PHE A 403 27.42 9.89 -3.72
N LEU A 404 26.93 11.13 -3.67
CA LEU A 404 26.74 11.88 -2.44
C LEU A 404 25.26 11.80 -2.05
N HIS A 405 24.99 11.32 -0.85
CA HIS A 405 23.66 11.20 -0.28
C HIS A 405 23.54 12.15 0.91
N ALA A 406 22.43 12.88 1.00
CA ALA A 406 22.14 13.72 2.15
C ALA A 406 20.64 13.73 2.45
N MET A 407 20.27 14.14 3.66
CA MET A 407 18.88 14.48 3.94
C MET A 407 18.52 15.86 3.36
N HIS A 408 17.23 16.10 3.20
CA HIS A 408 16.65 17.42 3.02
C HIS A 408 16.94 18.29 4.26
N PRO A 409 17.19 19.61 4.16
CA PRO A 409 17.50 20.46 5.33
C PRO A 409 16.39 20.49 6.39
N ALA A 410 15.14 20.33 5.96
CA ALA A 410 13.97 20.18 6.83
C ALA A 410 13.66 18.73 7.24
N LEU A 411 14.51 17.76 6.88
CA LEU A 411 14.39 16.33 7.20
C LEU A 411 13.17 15.62 6.59
N TRP A 412 12.62 16.14 5.50
CA TRP A 412 11.47 15.57 4.79
C TRP A 412 11.79 14.38 3.88
N GLY A 413 13.06 14.04 3.68
CA GLY A 413 13.44 13.01 2.72
C GLY A 413 14.92 13.04 2.38
N GLY A 414 15.32 12.19 1.45
CA GLY A 414 16.70 12.05 0.98
C GLY A 414 16.88 12.76 -0.35
N VAL A 415 18.10 13.24 -0.58
CA VAL A 415 18.52 13.89 -1.83
C VAL A 415 19.90 13.37 -2.21
N HIS A 416 20.11 13.18 -3.51
CA HIS A 416 21.21 12.40 -4.03
C HIS A 416 21.85 13.06 -5.25
N TRP A 417 23.18 13.00 -5.32
CA TRP A 417 23.98 13.59 -6.39
C TRP A 417 25.06 12.63 -6.88
N ARG A 418 25.36 12.72 -8.16
CA ARG A 418 26.55 12.14 -8.77
C ARG A 418 27.68 13.15 -8.73
N VAL A 419 28.88 12.70 -8.37
CA VAL A 419 30.10 13.49 -8.47
C VAL A 419 30.62 13.41 -9.91
N THR A 420 30.76 14.56 -10.58
CA THR A 420 31.26 14.66 -11.96
C THR A 420 32.71 15.12 -12.05
N GLY A 421 33.30 15.48 -10.91
CA GLY A 421 34.69 15.91 -10.80
C GLY A 421 34.88 16.88 -9.64
N ARG A 422 35.83 17.79 -9.78
CA ARG A 422 36.12 18.87 -8.82
C ARG A 422 35.97 20.24 -9.48
N ASN A 423 35.49 21.21 -8.71
CA ASN A 423 35.52 22.61 -9.07
C ASN A 423 36.92 23.20 -8.86
N ALA A 424 37.17 24.39 -9.40
CA ALA A 424 38.47 25.08 -9.30
C ALA A 424 38.89 25.41 -7.85
N ASP A 425 37.93 25.50 -6.92
CA ASP A 425 38.16 25.73 -5.50
C ASP A 425 38.40 24.44 -4.69
N GLY A 426 38.45 23.28 -5.35
CA GLY A 426 38.66 21.97 -4.74
C GLY A 426 37.39 21.28 -4.22
N THR A 427 36.24 21.96 -4.24
CA THR A 427 34.93 21.36 -3.90
C THR A 427 34.47 20.37 -4.97
N LEU A 428 33.47 19.53 -4.67
CA LEU A 428 32.94 18.56 -5.62
C LEU A 428 32.02 19.24 -6.65
N ALA A 429 32.19 18.89 -7.93
CA ALA A 429 31.21 19.18 -8.97
C ALA A 429 30.11 18.12 -8.88
N LEU A 430 28.84 18.56 -8.75
CA LEU A 430 27.70 17.70 -8.46
C LEU A 430 26.59 17.84 -9.50
N GLU A 431 26.00 16.72 -9.89
CA GLU A 431 24.82 16.63 -10.74
C GLU A 431 23.72 15.83 -10.02
N GLY A 432 22.51 16.37 -9.92
CA GLY A 432 21.38 15.72 -9.24
C GLY A 432 20.63 16.64 -8.27
N GLY A 433 20.10 16.07 -7.17
CA GLY A 433 19.29 16.78 -6.19
C GLY A 433 17.82 16.96 -6.58
N THR A 434 17.29 16.06 -7.42
CA THR A 434 15.94 16.12 -8.00
C THR A 434 14.90 15.29 -7.26
N GLN A 435 15.28 14.57 -6.20
CA GLN A 435 14.42 13.59 -5.52
C GLN A 435 13.31 14.22 -4.64
N ASN A 436 13.34 15.55 -4.51
CA ASN A 436 12.33 16.33 -3.84
C ASN A 436 11.75 17.39 -4.78
N ASN A 437 10.44 17.53 -4.78
CA ASN A 437 9.70 18.38 -5.71
C ASN A 437 9.87 19.88 -5.43
N ARG A 438 10.40 20.29 -4.28
CA ARG A 438 10.75 21.69 -3.97
C ARG A 438 12.22 22.01 -4.29
N GLY A 439 13.01 21.00 -4.67
CA GLY A 439 14.47 21.09 -4.76
C GLY A 439 15.11 21.28 -3.39
N ALA A 440 16.28 20.69 -3.16
CA ALA A 440 16.91 20.80 -1.85
C ALA A 440 18.41 20.99 -1.94
N ARG A 441 18.94 21.72 -0.96
CA ARG A 441 20.37 21.73 -0.66
C ARG A 441 20.70 20.52 0.21
N LEU A 442 21.97 20.18 0.29
CA LEU A 442 22.50 19.16 1.19
C LEU A 442 22.22 19.54 2.66
N HIS A 443 21.77 18.59 3.49
CA HIS A 443 21.81 18.79 4.94
C HIS A 443 23.25 18.97 5.42
N GLY A 444 23.45 19.82 6.42
CA GLY A 444 24.79 20.13 6.98
C GLY A 444 25.36 19.08 7.94
N THR A 445 24.74 17.90 8.07
CA THR A 445 25.10 16.89 9.09
C THR A 445 24.81 15.50 8.59
N TYR A 446 23.55 15.23 8.23
CA TYR A 446 23.12 13.94 7.70
C TYR A 446 23.49 13.78 6.23
N ARG A 447 24.71 13.33 5.98
CA ARG A 447 25.23 13.06 4.64
C ARG A 447 26.36 12.03 4.65
N PHE A 448 26.51 11.28 3.56
CA PHE A 448 27.63 10.37 3.32
C PHE A 448 27.92 10.31 1.81
N ILE A 449 29.13 9.88 1.46
CA ILE A 449 29.53 9.64 0.07
C ILE A 449 29.91 8.17 -0.09
N GLU A 450 29.56 7.56 -1.22
CA GLU A 450 29.93 6.17 -1.56
C GLU A 450 30.52 6.07 -2.96
N ASN A 451 31.10 4.91 -3.28
CA ASN A 451 31.83 4.63 -4.51
C ASN A 451 33.13 5.46 -4.62
N VAL A 452 33.88 5.54 -3.52
CA VAL A 452 35.21 6.18 -3.45
C VAL A 452 36.27 5.13 -3.18
N ARG A 453 37.24 4.97 -4.08
CA ARG A 453 38.27 3.92 -4.01
C ARG A 453 39.05 3.94 -2.70
N GLU A 454 39.50 5.12 -2.28
CA GLU A 454 40.28 5.31 -1.05
C GLU A 454 39.47 5.05 0.23
N GLN A 455 38.17 4.78 0.13
CA GLN A 455 37.29 4.42 1.26
C GLN A 455 36.93 2.94 1.27
N LEU A 456 37.65 2.11 0.50
CA LEU A 456 37.55 0.65 0.63
C LEU A 456 38.45 0.23 1.79
N ASP A 457 37.95 0.38 3.02
CA ASP A 457 38.76 0.23 4.23
C ASP A 457 38.04 -0.51 5.38
N ALA A 458 36.78 -0.93 5.20
CA ALA A 458 36.04 -1.75 6.15
C ALA A 458 35.52 -3.09 5.57
N PRO A 459 35.43 -4.16 6.38
CA PRO A 459 34.79 -5.40 5.97
C PRO A 459 33.33 -5.22 5.52
N GLY A 460 32.96 -5.90 4.43
CA GLY A 460 31.67 -5.78 3.76
C GLY A 460 31.61 -4.71 2.67
N GLU A 461 32.72 -4.03 2.39
CA GLU A 461 32.80 -3.00 1.36
C GLU A 461 33.34 -3.53 0.02
N TRP A 462 33.01 -2.84 -1.06
CA TRP A 462 33.54 -3.11 -2.39
C TRP A 462 33.69 -1.84 -3.24
N PHE A 463 34.56 -1.91 -4.25
CA PHE A 463 34.77 -0.86 -5.23
C PHE A 463 35.00 -1.47 -6.61
N HIS A 464 34.36 -0.95 -7.65
CA HIS A 464 34.55 -1.40 -9.02
C HIS A 464 35.34 -0.36 -9.83
N ASP A 465 36.61 -0.68 -10.12
CA ASP A 465 37.45 0.10 -11.01
C ASP A 465 36.99 -0.14 -12.46
N ARG A 466 36.11 0.74 -12.94
CA ARG A 466 35.52 0.66 -14.28
C ARG A 466 36.57 0.82 -15.39
N ALA A 467 37.63 1.59 -15.16
CA ALA A 467 38.66 1.84 -16.15
C ALA A 467 39.50 0.58 -16.39
N GLN A 468 39.75 -0.20 -15.34
CA GLN A 468 40.52 -1.45 -15.41
C GLN A 468 39.63 -2.69 -15.56
N GLY A 469 38.31 -2.57 -15.33
CA GLY A 469 37.38 -3.70 -15.27
C GLY A 469 37.70 -4.63 -14.09
N VAL A 470 38.11 -4.07 -12.95
CA VAL A 470 38.52 -4.83 -11.77
C VAL A 470 37.56 -4.55 -10.62
N LEU A 471 36.99 -5.61 -10.05
CA LEU A 471 36.22 -5.55 -8.82
C LEU A 471 37.14 -5.77 -7.62
N HIS A 472 37.18 -4.82 -6.70
CA HIS A 472 37.83 -4.92 -5.40
C HIS A 472 36.78 -5.16 -4.32
N CYS A 473 37.04 -6.08 -3.40
CA CYS A 473 36.13 -6.43 -2.32
C CYS A 473 36.90 -6.68 -1.02
N PHE A 474 36.47 -6.03 0.05
CA PHE A 474 36.84 -6.37 1.41
C PHE A 474 35.69 -7.21 1.98
N PRO A 475 35.76 -8.56 1.91
CA PRO A 475 34.63 -9.39 2.28
C PRO A 475 34.32 -9.31 3.78
N PRO A 476 33.05 -9.56 4.19
CA PRO A 476 32.71 -9.74 5.60
C PRO A 476 33.57 -10.84 6.23
N ALA A 477 33.91 -10.67 7.51
CA ALA A 477 34.72 -11.65 8.24
C ALA A 477 34.13 -13.07 8.13
N GLY A 478 35.00 -14.04 7.83
CA GLY A 478 34.62 -15.45 7.66
C GLY A 478 34.08 -15.83 6.27
N THR A 479 33.97 -14.89 5.33
CA THR A 479 33.55 -15.20 3.96
C THR A 479 34.70 -15.82 3.15
N ASP A 480 34.53 -17.06 2.67
CA ASP A 480 35.42 -17.67 1.68
C ASP A 480 34.99 -17.29 0.26
N LEU A 481 35.72 -16.35 -0.35
CA LEU A 481 35.45 -15.87 -1.71
C LEU A 481 35.65 -16.93 -2.80
N THR A 482 36.35 -18.03 -2.53
CA THR A 482 36.52 -19.13 -3.51
C THR A 482 35.27 -20.01 -3.64
N GLN A 483 34.44 -20.03 -2.61
CA GLN A 483 33.17 -20.76 -2.57
C GLN A 483 31.94 -19.83 -2.64
N ALA A 484 32.14 -18.52 -2.48
CA ALA A 484 31.06 -17.56 -2.46
C ALA A 484 30.32 -17.49 -3.81
N THR A 485 28.99 -17.41 -3.73
CA THR A 485 28.19 -16.96 -4.87
C THR A 485 28.29 -15.45 -4.96
N VAL A 486 28.82 -14.94 -6.07
CA VAL A 486 28.97 -13.51 -6.34
C VAL A 486 27.96 -13.09 -7.39
N GLU A 487 27.12 -12.12 -7.07
CA GLU A 487 26.07 -11.62 -7.97
C GLU A 487 26.08 -10.09 -8.05
N THR A 488 25.63 -9.54 -9.17
CA THR A 488 25.39 -8.10 -9.38
C THR A 488 24.05 -7.88 -10.06
N VAL A 489 23.50 -6.67 -9.96
CA VAL A 489 22.31 -6.22 -10.70
C VAL A 489 22.64 -5.76 -12.12
N ARG A 490 21.67 -5.92 -13.04
CA ARG A 490 21.70 -5.36 -14.41
C ARG A 490 20.38 -4.68 -14.76
N LEU A 491 19.27 -5.35 -14.50
CA LEU A 491 17.95 -4.88 -14.92
C LEU A 491 17.34 -3.95 -13.88
N ARG A 492 16.71 -2.87 -14.34
CA ARG A 492 15.88 -2.00 -13.48
C ARG A 492 14.51 -2.62 -13.25
N HIS A 493 13.96 -3.26 -14.29
CA HIS A 493 12.66 -3.92 -14.27
C HIS A 493 12.85 -5.40 -14.62
N LEU A 494 12.27 -6.29 -13.83
CA LEU A 494 12.24 -7.73 -14.11
C LEU A 494 11.05 -8.07 -15.00
N VAL A 495 9.87 -7.53 -14.67
CA VAL A 495 8.63 -7.74 -15.43
C VAL A 495 7.97 -6.41 -15.74
N GLU A 496 7.57 -6.24 -16.99
CA GLU A 496 6.74 -5.12 -17.41
C GLU A 496 5.46 -5.60 -18.08
N VAL A 497 4.31 -5.12 -17.62
CA VAL A 497 3.01 -5.34 -18.22
C VAL A 497 2.59 -4.05 -18.92
N ARG A 498 2.52 -4.08 -20.25
CA ARG A 498 2.33 -2.93 -21.14
C ARG A 498 1.03 -3.07 -21.94
N GLY A 499 0.00 -2.38 -21.51
CA GLY A 499 -1.26 -2.18 -22.23
C GLY A 499 -1.64 -0.70 -22.32
N THR A 500 -2.85 -0.44 -22.79
CA THR A 500 -3.47 0.89 -22.77
C THR A 500 -4.94 0.79 -22.36
N ALA A 501 -5.60 1.92 -22.10
CA ALA A 501 -7.05 1.92 -21.85
C ALA A 501 -7.85 1.30 -23.02
N ALA A 502 -7.40 1.50 -24.26
CA ALA A 502 -8.06 0.97 -25.47
C ALA A 502 -7.74 -0.52 -25.71
N ARG A 503 -6.53 -0.97 -25.37
CA ARG A 503 -6.06 -2.35 -25.56
C ARG A 503 -5.33 -2.83 -24.29
N PRO A 504 -6.07 -3.12 -23.19
CA PRO A 504 -5.44 -3.45 -21.93
C PRO A 504 -4.96 -4.89 -21.88
N VAL A 505 -3.99 -5.15 -21.00
CA VAL A 505 -3.62 -6.50 -20.57
C VAL A 505 -4.64 -6.97 -19.53
N ARG A 506 -5.40 -8.02 -19.83
CA ARG A 506 -6.52 -8.50 -19.00
C ARG A 506 -6.21 -9.84 -18.34
N GLY A 507 -6.43 -9.95 -17.04
CA GLY A 507 -6.41 -11.26 -16.36
C GLY A 507 -5.04 -11.93 -16.24
N LEU A 508 -3.91 -11.21 -16.39
CA LEU A 508 -2.59 -11.81 -16.15
C LEU A 508 -2.37 -12.03 -14.64
N GLN A 509 -1.98 -13.24 -14.25
CA GLN A 509 -1.75 -13.60 -12.85
C GLN A 509 -0.32 -14.10 -12.62
N TRP A 510 0.30 -13.62 -11.54
CA TRP A 510 1.62 -14.06 -11.05
C TRP A 510 1.49 -14.62 -9.65
N ARG A 511 1.96 -15.86 -9.43
CA ARG A 511 1.85 -16.52 -8.14
C ARG A 511 3.13 -17.20 -7.65
N GLY A 512 3.49 -16.98 -6.39
CA GLY A 512 4.53 -17.76 -5.71
C GLY A 512 5.98 -17.42 -6.07
N PHE A 513 6.23 -16.33 -6.81
CA PHE A 513 7.59 -15.97 -7.24
C PHE A 513 8.31 -15.10 -6.22
N THR A 514 9.63 -15.25 -6.15
CA THR A 514 10.52 -14.24 -5.54
C THR A 514 11.12 -13.37 -6.64
N PHE A 515 10.81 -12.07 -6.65
CA PHE A 515 11.48 -11.06 -7.48
C PHE A 515 12.68 -10.51 -6.73
N ARG A 516 13.88 -10.64 -7.30
CA ARG A 516 15.14 -10.25 -6.65
C ARG A 516 16.08 -9.52 -7.61
N HIS A 517 16.98 -8.69 -7.07
CA HIS A 517 18.08 -8.07 -7.82
C HIS A 517 17.62 -7.15 -8.97
N ALA A 518 16.91 -6.07 -8.63
CA ALA A 518 16.70 -4.95 -9.55
C ALA A 518 17.71 -3.83 -9.24
N ALA A 519 18.22 -3.12 -10.25
CA ALA A 519 19.18 -2.04 -10.07
C ALA A 519 18.58 -0.82 -9.33
N ARG A 520 19.44 -0.01 -8.71
CA ARG A 520 19.01 1.20 -7.99
C ARG A 520 18.54 2.29 -8.94
N THR A 521 17.54 3.07 -8.50
CA THR A 521 16.84 4.06 -9.34
C THR A 521 16.87 5.48 -8.78
N PHE A 522 17.55 5.72 -7.67
CA PHE A 522 17.46 6.98 -6.90
C PHE A 522 17.90 8.23 -7.68
N LEU A 523 18.80 8.12 -8.68
CA LEU A 523 19.15 9.25 -9.56
C LEU A 523 18.13 9.51 -10.67
N ASP A 524 17.25 8.56 -10.95
CA ASP A 524 16.16 8.68 -11.93
C ASP A 524 14.85 9.14 -11.29
N THR A 525 14.81 9.28 -9.97
CA THR A 525 13.72 9.89 -9.20
C THR A 525 13.70 11.40 -9.46
N ARG A 526 12.96 11.78 -10.51
CA ARG A 526 12.91 13.16 -11.06
C ARG A 526 11.54 13.59 -11.53
N GLU A 527 10.58 12.67 -11.69
CA GLU A 527 9.24 13.03 -12.14
C GLU A 527 8.48 13.69 -10.99
N PRO A 528 8.07 14.96 -11.11
CA PRO A 528 7.32 15.62 -10.06
C PRO A 528 5.90 15.07 -9.99
N MET A 529 5.46 14.78 -8.78
CA MET A 529 4.08 14.41 -8.49
C MET A 529 3.22 15.66 -8.23
N LEU A 530 1.88 15.53 -8.14
CA LEU A 530 0.97 16.68 -8.05
C LEU A 530 1.13 17.44 -6.72
N ARG A 531 1.98 18.45 -6.72
CA ARG A 531 2.29 19.31 -5.56
C ARG A 531 2.58 18.56 -4.26
N SER A 532 2.79 17.25 -4.30
CA SER A 532 3.44 16.53 -3.22
C SER A 532 4.88 16.99 -3.19
N ASP A 533 5.53 16.88 -2.03
CA ASP A 533 6.95 17.22 -1.95
C ASP A 533 7.85 16.20 -2.66
N TRP A 534 7.27 15.18 -3.30
CA TRP A 534 7.91 13.97 -3.82
C TRP A 534 8.16 14.10 -5.31
N THR A 535 9.32 13.66 -5.75
CA THR A 535 9.44 13.17 -7.11
C THR A 535 9.49 11.65 -7.08
N ILE A 536 9.22 11.02 -8.21
CA ILE A 536 9.20 9.57 -8.32
C ILE A 536 10.03 9.10 -9.51
N TYR A 537 10.59 7.90 -9.40
CA TYR A 537 10.94 7.11 -10.56
C TYR A 537 9.72 6.30 -10.98
N ARG A 538 9.17 6.57 -12.17
CA ARG A 538 8.01 5.85 -12.72
C ARG A 538 8.42 4.47 -13.25
N GLY A 539 8.76 3.59 -12.32
CA GLY A 539 9.24 2.24 -12.57
C GLY A 539 9.51 1.48 -11.27
N GLY A 540 9.81 0.19 -11.40
CA GLY A 540 10.05 -0.73 -10.29
C GLY A 540 10.38 -2.14 -10.76
N ALA A 541 10.68 -3.06 -9.84
CA ALA A 541 11.01 -4.45 -10.21
C ALA A 541 9.90 -5.10 -11.04
N VAL A 542 8.63 -4.78 -10.73
CA VAL A 542 7.47 -5.09 -11.57
C VAL A 542 6.72 -3.81 -11.90
N VAL A 543 6.41 -3.58 -13.18
CA VAL A 543 5.67 -2.39 -13.65
C VAL A 543 4.40 -2.82 -14.36
N LEU A 544 3.26 -2.19 -14.04
CA LEU A 544 1.98 -2.41 -14.69
C LEU A 544 1.43 -1.10 -15.25
N THR A 545 1.16 -1.09 -16.55
CA THR A 545 0.50 -0.01 -17.27
C THR A 545 -0.58 -0.58 -18.16
N GLY A 546 -1.77 0.00 -18.13
CA GLY A 546 -2.87 -0.40 -19.02
C GLY A 546 -3.42 -1.79 -18.71
N THR A 547 -3.66 -2.11 -17.44
CA THR A 547 -4.10 -3.46 -17.04
C THR A 547 -5.54 -3.50 -16.52
N GLU A 548 -6.21 -4.63 -16.68
CA GLU A 548 -7.50 -4.89 -16.02
C GLU A 548 -7.58 -6.28 -15.41
N ARG A 549 -7.98 -6.36 -14.13
CA ARG A 549 -8.18 -7.63 -13.40
C ARG A 549 -6.94 -8.53 -13.39
N CYS A 550 -5.75 -7.93 -13.42
CA CYS A 550 -4.50 -8.65 -13.19
C CYS A 550 -4.28 -8.90 -11.69
N GLU A 551 -3.46 -9.89 -11.36
CA GLU A 551 -3.15 -10.25 -9.98
C GLU A 551 -1.66 -10.56 -9.79
N ILE A 552 -1.10 -10.08 -8.67
CA ILE A 552 0.17 -10.53 -8.12
C ILE A 552 -0.12 -11.08 -6.74
N ALA A 553 0.05 -12.38 -6.54
CA ALA A 553 -0.31 -13.04 -5.30
C ALA A 553 0.80 -13.96 -4.78
N ASP A 554 0.95 -14.05 -3.47
CA ASP A 554 1.88 -14.99 -2.82
C ASP A 554 3.34 -14.80 -3.26
N CYS A 555 3.70 -13.60 -3.72
CA CYS A 555 5.02 -13.27 -4.21
C CYS A 555 5.88 -12.59 -3.14
N THR A 556 7.20 -12.78 -3.24
CA THR A 556 8.18 -12.06 -2.43
C THR A 556 8.94 -11.06 -3.29
N PHE A 557 9.14 -9.83 -2.80
CA PHE A 557 10.07 -8.87 -3.36
C PHE A 557 11.22 -8.70 -2.37
N ASP A 558 12.41 -9.11 -2.79
CA ASP A 558 13.58 -9.20 -1.93
C ASP A 558 14.73 -8.41 -2.55
N GLN A 559 15.27 -7.44 -1.80
CA GLN A 559 16.50 -6.73 -2.19
C GLN A 559 16.44 -6.14 -3.61
N VAL A 560 15.32 -5.51 -3.96
CA VAL A 560 15.17 -4.74 -5.21
C VAL A 560 15.67 -3.31 -5.01
N GLY A 561 16.47 -2.77 -5.94
CA GLY A 561 17.18 -1.50 -5.77
C GLY A 561 16.32 -0.23 -5.85
N GLY A 562 15.10 -0.33 -6.37
CA GLY A 562 14.14 0.77 -6.51
C GLY A 562 12.78 0.45 -5.88
N ASN A 563 11.70 0.88 -6.53
CA ASN A 563 10.34 0.50 -6.11
C ASN A 563 10.13 -1.00 -6.36
N ALA A 564 9.40 -1.70 -5.48
CA ALA A 564 9.11 -3.11 -5.71
C ALA A 564 8.05 -3.30 -6.80
N LEU A 565 6.92 -2.59 -6.67
CA LEU A 565 5.81 -2.64 -7.62
C LEU A 565 5.36 -1.24 -8.02
N PHE A 566 5.25 -0.98 -9.33
CA PHE A 566 4.77 0.30 -9.84
C PHE A 566 3.55 0.13 -10.75
N VAL A 567 2.45 0.81 -10.42
CA VAL A 567 1.18 0.81 -11.15
C VAL A 567 0.97 2.18 -11.78
N SER A 568 1.26 2.27 -13.08
CA SER A 568 1.34 3.53 -13.83
C SER A 568 0.13 3.72 -14.74
N GLY A 569 -0.45 4.92 -14.71
CA GLY A 569 -1.54 5.30 -15.62
C GLY A 569 -2.77 4.40 -15.49
N TYR A 570 -3.46 4.13 -16.61
CA TYR A 570 -4.69 3.33 -16.62
C TYR A 570 -4.49 1.92 -16.03
N ASN A 571 -5.14 1.63 -14.91
CA ASN A 571 -5.25 0.27 -14.38
C ASN A 571 -6.61 0.10 -13.71
N ARG A 572 -7.29 -1.05 -13.88
CA ARG A 572 -8.59 -1.33 -13.25
C ARG A 572 -8.58 -2.65 -12.52
N ARG A 573 -8.97 -2.65 -11.24
CA ARG A 573 -9.19 -3.90 -10.49
C ARG A 573 -7.97 -4.81 -10.40
N LEU A 574 -6.78 -4.23 -10.35
CA LEU A 574 -5.55 -4.94 -10.01
C LEU A 574 -5.63 -5.42 -8.55
N ALA A 575 -5.25 -6.65 -8.29
CA ALA A 575 -5.09 -7.17 -6.93
C ALA A 575 -3.63 -7.52 -6.63
N VAL A 576 -3.13 -7.06 -5.48
CA VAL A 576 -1.85 -7.45 -4.90
C VAL A 576 -2.16 -8.14 -3.57
N ARG A 577 -1.85 -9.43 -3.44
CA ARG A 577 -2.36 -10.25 -2.33
C ARG A 577 -1.27 -11.08 -1.68
N ARG A 578 -1.25 -11.11 -0.35
CA ARG A 578 -0.39 -12.05 0.39
C ARG A 578 1.09 -11.97 -0.02
N CYS A 579 1.53 -10.79 -0.44
CA CYS A 579 2.91 -10.58 -0.84
C CYS A 579 3.76 -10.16 0.36
N GLU A 580 5.03 -10.56 0.33
CA GLU A 580 6.05 -10.08 1.24
C GLU A 580 6.98 -9.13 0.48
N ILE A 581 7.14 -7.90 0.95
CA ILE A 581 8.04 -6.92 0.35
C ILE A 581 9.05 -6.53 1.42
N HIS A 582 10.33 -6.78 1.16
CA HIS A 582 11.37 -6.38 2.10
C HIS A 582 12.66 -5.94 1.42
N ASP A 583 13.37 -5.04 2.11
CA ASP A 583 14.69 -4.54 1.70
C ASP A 583 14.69 -3.85 0.31
N ALA A 584 13.57 -3.21 -0.04
CA ALA A 584 13.46 -2.41 -1.26
C ALA A 584 14.22 -1.08 -1.12
N GLY A 585 14.92 -0.66 -2.18
CA GLY A 585 15.69 0.58 -2.20
C GLY A 585 14.81 1.83 -2.14
N ALA A 586 13.59 1.76 -2.69
CA ALA A 586 12.59 2.83 -2.66
C ALA A 586 11.26 2.33 -2.06
N SER A 587 10.12 2.73 -2.61
CA SER A 587 8.79 2.39 -2.06
C SER A 587 8.40 0.92 -2.29
N GLY A 588 7.48 0.40 -1.47
CA GLY A 588 6.93 -0.94 -1.69
C GLY A 588 6.04 -0.98 -2.94
N ILE A 589 4.86 -0.36 -2.85
CA ILE A 589 3.88 -0.33 -3.95
C ILE A 589 3.54 1.12 -4.28
N CYS A 590 3.65 1.52 -5.54
CA CYS A 590 3.28 2.85 -6.02
C CYS A 590 2.09 2.78 -6.98
N PHE A 591 1.06 3.59 -6.75
CA PHE A 591 -0.02 3.88 -7.70
C PHE A 591 0.12 5.32 -8.15
N ALA A 592 0.36 5.56 -9.44
CA ALA A 592 0.54 6.92 -9.97
C ALA A 592 -0.17 7.09 -11.31
N GLY A 593 -1.17 7.97 -11.36
CA GLY A 593 -1.81 8.37 -12.60
C GLY A 593 -0.94 9.26 -13.51
N ASP A 594 -1.48 9.58 -14.67
CA ASP A 594 -0.93 10.54 -15.61
C ASP A 594 -1.40 11.96 -15.24
N PRO A 595 -0.48 12.93 -15.00
CA PRO A 595 -0.84 14.32 -14.74
C PRO A 595 -1.73 14.96 -15.80
N ALA A 596 -1.69 14.51 -17.07
CA ALA A 596 -2.56 14.98 -18.13
C ALA A 596 -4.06 14.68 -17.88
N THR A 597 -4.36 13.74 -16.99
CA THR A 597 -5.73 13.41 -16.56
C THR A 597 -6.25 14.39 -15.49
N VAL A 598 -5.44 15.32 -15.00
CA VAL A 598 -5.81 16.27 -13.95
C VAL A 598 -6.13 17.64 -14.58
N ARG A 599 -7.30 18.21 -14.26
CA ARG A 599 -7.87 19.38 -14.99
C ARG A 599 -7.17 20.72 -14.77
N ASN A 600 -6.23 20.80 -13.83
CA ASN A 600 -5.43 21.97 -13.53
C ASN A 600 -4.15 21.51 -12.82
N ALA A 601 -3.41 20.59 -13.44
CA ALA A 601 -2.22 20.00 -12.84
C ALA A 601 -1.18 21.08 -12.49
N LEU A 602 -0.80 21.11 -11.22
CA LEU A 602 0.28 21.93 -10.69
C LEU A 602 1.29 20.97 -10.02
N PHE A 603 2.55 21.37 -9.97
CA PHE A 603 3.63 20.49 -9.51
C PHE A 603 4.43 21.10 -8.37
N ARG A 604 4.63 22.41 -8.36
CA ARG A 604 5.46 23.07 -7.35
C ARG A 604 4.59 23.70 -6.26
N TYR A 605 5.13 23.77 -5.05
CA TYR A 605 4.42 24.32 -3.89
C TYR A 605 3.93 25.76 -4.12
N GLU A 606 4.77 26.60 -4.74
CA GLU A 606 4.54 28.02 -5.01
C GLU A 606 3.60 28.30 -6.18
N GLN A 607 3.23 27.29 -6.97
CA GLN A 607 2.33 27.46 -8.09
C GLN A 607 0.88 27.66 -7.61
N ARG A 608 0.15 28.53 -8.32
CA ARG A 608 -1.27 28.82 -8.09
C ARG A 608 -1.89 29.31 -9.39
N LEU A 609 -3.18 29.06 -9.56
CA LEU A 609 -3.98 29.58 -10.67
C LEU A 609 -4.67 30.87 -10.26
N ASP A 610 -5.03 31.71 -11.23
CA ASP A 610 -6.03 32.76 -10.98
C ASP A 610 -7.39 32.08 -10.71
N PRO A 611 -8.17 32.51 -9.69
CA PRO A 611 -9.53 31.98 -9.49
C PRO A 611 -10.43 31.98 -10.74
N ALA A 612 -10.21 32.91 -11.67
CA ALA A 612 -10.94 32.98 -12.94
C ALA A 612 -10.57 31.83 -13.90
N GLU A 613 -9.36 31.27 -13.78
CA GLU A 613 -8.83 30.21 -14.66
C GLU A 613 -9.10 28.79 -14.14
N LEU A 614 -9.72 28.64 -12.97
CA LEU A 614 -10.06 27.35 -12.40
C LEU A 614 -11.10 26.61 -13.27
N ASP A 615 -10.75 25.42 -13.76
CA ASP A 615 -11.72 24.48 -14.30
C ASP A 615 -12.59 23.99 -13.14
N ARG A 616 -13.88 24.34 -13.19
CA ARG A 616 -14.87 24.01 -12.16
C ARG A 616 -15.54 22.64 -12.39
N THR A 617 -15.12 21.90 -13.42
CA THR A 617 -15.61 20.55 -13.69
C THR A 617 -15.06 19.58 -12.63
N PRO A 618 -15.93 18.88 -11.88
CA PRO A 618 -15.48 17.88 -10.91
C PRO A 618 -14.79 16.68 -11.58
N GLY A 619 -13.77 16.16 -10.91
CA GLY A 619 -13.13 14.90 -11.25
C GLY A 619 -12.05 14.99 -12.33
N PRO A 620 -11.61 13.82 -12.82
CA PRO A 620 -10.57 13.74 -13.84
C PRO A 620 -11.02 14.28 -15.21
N ARG A 621 -10.05 14.63 -16.05
CA ARG A 621 -10.24 14.95 -17.48
C ARG A 621 -10.19 13.70 -18.38
N GLY A 622 -9.45 12.68 -17.97
CA GLY A 622 -9.18 11.44 -18.70
C GLY A 622 -9.43 10.20 -17.85
N GLN A 623 -8.86 9.06 -18.25
CA GLN A 623 -9.00 7.78 -17.53
C GLN A 623 -7.64 7.15 -17.15
N ASP A 624 -6.53 7.79 -17.51
CA ASP A 624 -5.17 7.25 -17.35
C ASP A 624 -4.66 7.39 -15.90
N PHE A 625 -5.36 6.72 -14.99
CA PHE A 625 -5.01 6.57 -13.59
C PHE A 625 -5.38 5.20 -13.05
N PRO A 626 -4.75 4.72 -11.97
CA PRO A 626 -5.16 3.50 -11.30
C PRO A 626 -6.51 3.68 -10.60
N ALA A 627 -7.43 2.73 -10.78
CA ALA A 627 -8.71 2.73 -10.08
C ALA A 627 -9.19 1.34 -9.68
N ASP A 628 -9.93 1.30 -8.57
CA ASP A 628 -10.55 0.08 -8.02
C ASP A 628 -9.52 -1.02 -7.70
N CYS A 629 -8.26 -0.65 -7.42
CA CYS A 629 -7.19 -1.60 -7.12
C CYS A 629 -7.17 -1.98 -5.63
N LEU A 630 -6.61 -3.14 -5.34
CA LEU A 630 -6.56 -3.73 -4.00
C LEU A 630 -5.15 -4.15 -3.62
N VAL A 631 -4.73 -3.78 -2.41
CA VAL A 631 -3.60 -4.36 -1.69
C VAL A 631 -4.16 -5.04 -0.43
N GLU A 632 -4.06 -6.37 -0.34
CA GLU A 632 -4.62 -7.14 0.77
C GLU A 632 -3.62 -8.15 1.32
N ASP A 633 -3.55 -8.25 2.65
CA ASP A 633 -2.74 -9.26 3.36
C ASP A 633 -1.23 -9.18 3.04
N CYS A 634 -0.70 -8.00 2.71
CA CYS A 634 0.72 -7.83 2.41
C CYS A 634 1.55 -7.47 3.66
N LEU A 635 2.73 -8.08 3.79
CA LEU A 635 3.75 -7.71 4.77
C LEU A 635 4.82 -6.86 4.08
N ILE A 636 4.91 -5.59 4.43
CA ILE A 636 5.83 -4.63 3.79
C ILE A 636 6.79 -4.10 4.86
N THR A 637 8.07 -4.40 4.74
CA THR A 637 9.07 -4.04 5.75
C THR A 637 10.35 -3.51 5.14
N ARG A 638 11.11 -2.69 5.86
CA ARG A 638 12.46 -2.28 5.45
C ARG A 638 12.53 -1.73 4.02
N THR A 639 11.51 -0.99 3.56
CA THR A 639 11.56 -0.26 2.29
C THR A 639 12.32 1.05 2.45
N GLY A 640 12.67 1.73 1.36
CA GLY A 640 13.43 2.98 1.40
C GLY A 640 14.87 2.81 1.91
N ARG A 641 15.51 1.67 1.58
CA ARG A 641 16.90 1.41 1.99
C ARG A 641 17.88 2.41 1.39
N VAL A 642 17.56 2.97 0.22
CA VAL A 642 18.35 4.00 -0.47
C VAL A 642 17.62 5.35 -0.40
N GLU A 643 16.41 5.42 -0.94
CA GLU A 643 15.60 6.64 -1.01
C GLU A 643 14.83 6.87 0.31
N LYS A 644 14.84 8.10 0.83
CA LYS A 644 14.19 8.43 2.12
C LYS A 644 12.86 9.19 1.99
N GLN A 645 12.47 9.52 0.77
CA GLN A 645 11.16 10.10 0.47
C GLN A 645 10.25 9.03 -0.16
N THR A 646 9.84 8.07 0.67
CA THR A 646 9.21 6.81 0.23
C THR A 646 8.03 6.42 1.12
N ALA A 647 7.23 5.45 0.68
CA ALA A 647 6.23 4.80 1.51
C ALA A 647 6.19 3.28 1.30
N GLY A 648 5.64 2.55 2.27
CA GLY A 648 5.23 1.16 2.05
C GLY A 648 4.22 1.08 0.90
N VAL A 649 3.18 1.92 0.93
CA VAL A 649 2.26 2.14 -0.19
C VAL A 649 2.11 3.64 -0.49
N ALA A 650 2.46 4.04 -1.71
CA ALA A 650 2.29 5.41 -2.21
C ALA A 650 1.16 5.45 -3.24
N ILE A 651 0.27 6.44 -3.11
CA ILE A 651 -0.87 6.67 -4.01
C ILE A 651 -0.83 8.12 -4.47
N ASP A 652 -0.93 8.39 -5.76
CA ASP A 652 -1.07 9.73 -6.32
C ASP A 652 -1.89 9.65 -7.62
N MET A 653 -2.74 10.65 -7.89
CA MET A 653 -3.61 10.69 -9.06
C MET A 653 -4.35 9.36 -9.29
N ALA A 654 -5.07 8.85 -8.29
CA ALA A 654 -5.72 7.55 -8.33
C ALA A 654 -7.13 7.61 -7.73
N ARG A 655 -7.91 6.53 -7.83
CA ARG A 655 -9.27 6.50 -7.27
C ARG A 655 -9.60 5.15 -6.66
N ALA A 656 -10.32 5.12 -5.55
CA ALA A 656 -10.86 3.89 -4.98
C ALA A 656 -9.81 2.77 -4.78
N ILE A 657 -8.60 3.16 -4.37
CA ILE A 657 -7.55 2.20 -3.98
C ILE A 657 -7.87 1.70 -2.57
N THR A 658 -7.95 0.40 -2.42
CA THR A 658 -8.18 -0.26 -1.14
C THR A 658 -6.88 -0.87 -0.62
N ILE A 659 -6.52 -0.56 0.63
CA ILE A 659 -5.44 -1.19 1.36
C ILE A 659 -6.04 -1.83 2.60
N ARG A 660 -5.94 -3.16 2.75
CA ARG A 660 -6.52 -3.84 3.91
C ARG A 660 -5.68 -4.98 4.45
N HIS A 661 -5.75 -5.18 5.77
CA HIS A 661 -5.02 -6.27 6.44
C HIS A 661 -3.52 -6.29 6.10
N CYS A 662 -2.91 -5.11 5.91
CA CYS A 662 -1.47 -5.02 5.66
C CYS A 662 -0.71 -4.74 6.95
N SER A 663 0.47 -5.34 7.10
CA SER A 663 1.41 -4.99 8.16
C SER A 663 2.58 -4.23 7.53
N ILE A 664 2.80 -2.97 7.95
CA ILE A 664 3.80 -2.09 7.36
C ILE A 664 4.67 -1.47 8.46
N TYR A 665 5.97 -1.78 8.47
CA TYR A 665 6.86 -1.26 9.51
C TYR A 665 8.34 -1.24 9.10
N ASP A 666 9.19 -0.60 9.90
CA ASP A 666 10.60 -0.34 9.59
C ASP A 666 10.76 0.45 8.29
N VAL A 667 10.16 1.64 8.24
CA VAL A 667 10.21 2.51 7.06
C VAL A 667 10.76 3.91 7.40
N PRO A 668 11.56 4.52 6.52
CA PRO A 668 12.22 5.81 6.82
C PRO A 668 11.22 6.98 6.91
N ARG A 669 10.08 6.86 6.22
CA ARG A 669 9.02 7.89 6.14
C ARG A 669 7.64 7.28 6.35
N ALA A 670 6.71 7.38 5.40
CA ALA A 670 5.32 6.97 5.62
C ALA A 670 5.17 5.45 5.53
N GLY A 671 4.21 4.88 6.26
CA GLY A 671 3.70 3.55 5.92
C GLY A 671 2.82 3.63 4.68
N ILE A 672 1.86 4.57 4.68
CA ILE A 672 0.93 4.82 3.58
C ILE A 672 0.89 6.33 3.28
N ASN A 673 0.98 6.71 2.00
CA ASN A 673 0.96 8.10 1.56
C ASN A 673 -0.06 8.34 0.43
N LEU A 674 -0.84 9.42 0.52
CA LEU A 674 -1.69 9.95 -0.57
C LEU A 674 -1.17 11.32 -1.06
N GLY A 675 -0.70 11.41 -2.30
CA GLY A 675 -0.37 12.65 -2.98
C GLY A 675 -1.60 13.23 -3.68
N GLY A 676 -2.17 14.31 -3.14
CA GLY A 676 -3.35 14.98 -3.67
C GLY A 676 -4.69 14.45 -3.13
N GLY A 677 -5.76 15.24 -3.31
CA GLY A 677 -7.14 14.82 -3.02
C GLY A 677 -7.79 14.05 -4.18
N THR A 678 -7.14 13.99 -5.34
CA THR A 678 -7.61 13.31 -6.55
C THR A 678 -7.69 11.79 -6.34
N TRP A 679 -8.78 11.10 -6.67
CA TRP A 679 -10.17 11.57 -6.63
C TRP A 679 -10.98 10.93 -5.49
N GLY A 680 -10.25 10.49 -4.46
CA GLY A 680 -10.79 9.89 -3.26
C GLY A 680 -11.41 8.51 -3.44
N GLY A 681 -12.28 8.14 -2.51
CA GLY A 681 -12.90 6.81 -2.44
C GLY A 681 -11.93 5.73 -1.94
N HIS A 682 -10.72 6.13 -1.50
CA HIS A 682 -9.74 5.20 -0.96
C HIS A 682 -10.25 4.61 0.36
N LEU A 683 -9.94 3.33 0.58
CA LEU A 683 -10.29 2.62 1.81
C LEU A 683 -9.03 2.02 2.42
N ILE A 684 -8.67 2.49 3.61
CA ILE A 684 -7.54 1.98 4.38
C ILE A 684 -8.12 1.35 5.64
N GLU A 685 -8.09 0.02 5.73
CA GLU A 685 -8.72 -0.68 6.84
C GLU A 685 -7.97 -1.88 7.41
N SER A 686 -8.10 -2.12 8.71
CA SER A 686 -7.53 -3.30 9.38
C SER A 686 -6.00 -3.44 9.20
N CYS A 687 -5.28 -2.37 8.93
CA CYS A 687 -3.82 -2.38 8.80
C CYS A 687 -3.14 -2.21 10.18
N ASP A 688 -1.92 -2.72 10.27
CA ASP A 688 -1.02 -2.52 11.41
C ASP A 688 0.25 -1.81 10.93
N VAL A 689 0.35 -0.52 11.20
CA VAL A 689 1.39 0.35 10.63
C VAL A 689 2.14 1.05 11.76
N PHE A 690 3.41 0.73 11.92
CA PHE A 690 4.22 1.19 13.05
C PHE A 690 5.71 1.25 12.72
N ASP A 691 6.53 1.78 13.63
CA ASP A 691 7.97 1.99 13.39
C ASP A 691 8.16 2.72 12.03
N THR A 692 7.41 3.82 11.87
CA THR A 692 7.41 4.68 10.69
C THR A 692 8.05 6.03 11.01
N VAL A 693 8.47 6.75 9.97
CA VAL A 693 9.11 8.07 10.09
C VAL A 693 10.38 7.94 10.97
N LEU A 694 11.13 6.87 10.73
CA LEU A 694 12.30 6.51 11.52
C LEU A 694 13.52 7.36 11.17
N GLU A 695 13.62 7.77 9.90
CA GLU A 695 14.79 8.46 9.33
C GLU A 695 14.43 9.86 8.80
N THR A 696 13.15 10.24 8.82
CA THR A 696 12.64 11.57 8.42
C THR A 696 11.83 12.20 9.56
N GLY A 697 11.36 13.44 9.37
CA GLY A 697 10.42 14.09 10.29
C GLY A 697 9.28 14.80 9.54
N ASP A 698 8.39 15.41 10.31
CA ASP A 698 7.24 16.19 9.82
C ASP A 698 6.38 15.36 8.83
N HIS A 699 5.88 14.23 9.34
CA HIS A 699 5.09 13.27 8.58
C HIS A 699 4.25 12.37 9.50
N GLY A 700 3.54 11.40 8.93
CA GLY A 700 2.87 10.36 9.70
C GLY A 700 2.98 8.93 9.17
N SER A 701 2.53 7.96 9.99
CA SER A 701 2.38 6.56 9.57
C SER A 701 1.41 6.45 8.40
N PHE A 702 0.29 7.18 8.49
CA PHE A 702 -0.48 7.64 7.34
C PHE A 702 -0.15 9.10 7.06
N ASN A 703 -0.02 9.48 5.79
CA ASN A 703 0.07 10.88 5.37
C ASN A 703 -0.77 11.16 4.13
N SER A 704 -1.29 12.39 4.02
CA SER A 704 -1.84 12.91 2.77
C SER A 704 -1.53 14.39 2.53
N TRP A 705 -1.45 14.80 1.26
CA TRP A 705 -1.61 16.19 0.84
C TRP A 705 -2.92 16.35 0.07
N GLY A 706 -3.66 17.43 0.28
CA GLY A 706 -4.83 17.85 -0.51
C GLY A 706 -4.61 19.21 -1.17
N ARG A 707 -3.42 19.44 -1.72
CA ARG A 707 -3.02 20.68 -2.40
C ARG A 707 -3.66 20.79 -3.80
N ASP A 708 -4.96 20.54 -3.89
CA ASP A 708 -5.74 20.50 -5.13
C ASP A 708 -5.84 21.87 -5.81
N ARG A 709 -6.51 21.98 -6.96
CA ARG A 709 -6.47 23.17 -7.82
C ARG A 709 -6.88 24.50 -7.16
N PHE A 710 -7.70 24.45 -6.11
CA PHE A 710 -8.14 25.64 -5.35
C PHE A 710 -7.12 26.09 -4.30
N TRP A 711 -6.24 25.18 -3.86
CA TRP A 711 -5.41 25.35 -2.67
C TRP A 711 -4.32 26.40 -2.88
N ARG A 712 -4.14 27.23 -1.84
CA ARG A 712 -3.11 28.27 -1.78
C ARG A 712 -2.44 28.24 -0.40
N PRO A 713 -1.12 28.53 -0.32
CA PRO A 713 -0.42 28.68 0.95
C PRO A 713 -0.95 29.80 1.86
N ASP A 714 -1.78 30.71 1.34
CA ASP A 714 -2.38 31.82 2.09
C ASP A 714 -3.80 31.47 2.54
N PRO A 715 -4.03 31.18 3.83
CA PRO A 715 -5.34 30.73 4.31
C PRO A 715 -6.45 31.76 4.11
N ALA A 716 -6.17 33.06 4.28
CA ALA A 716 -7.17 34.11 4.13
C ALA A 716 -7.68 34.20 2.67
N ALA A 717 -6.81 33.94 1.70
CA ALA A 717 -7.19 33.89 0.30
C ALA A 717 -8.07 32.67 -0.02
N VAL A 718 -7.80 31.53 0.61
CA VAL A 718 -8.64 30.32 0.48
C VAL A 718 -10.00 30.53 1.13
N ASP A 719 -10.05 31.08 2.34
CA ASP A 719 -11.30 31.41 3.04
C ASP A 719 -12.20 32.30 2.18
N ALA A 720 -11.65 33.39 1.64
CA ALA A 720 -12.39 34.31 0.78
C ALA A 720 -12.88 33.64 -0.51
N LEU A 721 -12.13 32.68 -1.05
CA LEU A 721 -12.48 31.94 -2.27
C LEU A 721 -13.60 30.93 -2.00
N VAL A 722 -13.46 30.09 -0.98
CA VAL A 722 -14.43 29.03 -0.65
C VAL A 722 -15.73 29.61 -0.08
N ALA A 723 -15.68 30.77 0.60
CA ALA A 723 -16.89 31.47 1.02
C ALA A 723 -17.77 31.89 -0.18
N ARG A 724 -17.18 32.20 -1.34
CA ARG A 724 -17.92 32.49 -2.57
C ARG A 724 -18.34 31.23 -3.33
N GLU A 725 -17.49 30.21 -3.30
CA GLU A 725 -17.70 28.95 -4.05
C GLU A 725 -17.45 27.71 -3.15
N PRO A 726 -18.42 27.32 -2.29
CA PRO A 726 -18.23 26.27 -1.28
C PRO A 726 -17.93 24.86 -1.83
N ALA A 727 -18.18 24.64 -3.12
CA ALA A 727 -17.95 23.35 -3.79
C ALA A 727 -16.48 23.10 -4.18
N LEU A 728 -15.63 24.15 -4.21
CA LEU A 728 -14.26 24.06 -4.74
C LEU A 728 -13.40 22.95 -4.11
N PRO A 729 -13.40 22.73 -2.77
CA PRO A 729 -12.60 21.68 -2.16
C PRO A 729 -12.94 20.25 -2.59
N PHE A 730 -14.09 20.07 -3.24
CA PHE A 730 -14.65 18.75 -3.57
C PHE A 730 -14.66 18.46 -5.06
N LEU A 731 -14.09 19.37 -5.87
CA LEU A 731 -13.90 19.12 -7.29
C LEU A 731 -12.94 17.96 -7.53
N ASP A 732 -11.84 17.91 -6.78
CA ASP A 732 -10.85 16.84 -6.85
C ASP A 732 -11.08 15.77 -5.78
N ALA A 733 -11.32 16.15 -4.52
CA ALA A 733 -11.69 15.22 -3.45
C ALA A 733 -13.17 14.77 -3.52
N GLN A 734 -13.57 14.12 -4.63
CA GLN A 734 -14.97 13.82 -4.95
C GLN A 734 -15.63 12.84 -3.99
N GLN A 735 -14.93 11.74 -3.68
CA GLN A 735 -15.42 10.68 -2.80
C GLN A 735 -14.63 10.69 -1.49
N PRO A 736 -15.27 10.41 -0.34
CA PRO A 736 -14.56 10.42 0.92
C PRO A 736 -13.47 9.35 0.94
N THR A 737 -12.28 9.70 1.43
CA THR A 737 -11.26 8.71 1.81
C THR A 737 -11.56 8.21 3.21
N VAL A 738 -11.67 6.89 3.38
CA VAL A 738 -12.04 6.23 4.63
C VAL A 738 -10.84 5.55 5.26
N ILE A 739 -10.55 5.87 6.51
CA ILE A 739 -9.49 5.28 7.33
C ILE A 739 -10.14 4.67 8.57
N ARG A 740 -10.19 3.33 8.66
CA ARG A 740 -10.87 2.66 9.78
C ARG A 740 -10.27 1.35 10.28
N HIS A 741 -10.49 1.04 11.55
CA HIS A 741 -10.04 -0.23 12.14
C HIS A 741 -8.54 -0.48 12.00
N ASN A 742 -7.71 0.57 11.91
CA ASN A 742 -6.27 0.42 11.80
C ASN A 742 -5.59 0.66 13.15
N ARG A 743 -4.41 0.08 13.32
CA ARG A 743 -3.47 0.41 14.40
C ARG A 743 -2.28 1.18 13.83
N TRP A 744 -2.01 2.34 14.41
CA TRP A 744 -1.02 3.29 13.96
C TRP A 744 -0.02 3.60 15.06
N ARG A 745 1.27 3.70 14.71
CA ARG A 745 2.31 4.25 15.60
C ARG A 745 3.41 4.93 14.80
N CYS A 746 3.46 6.24 14.86
CA CYS A 746 4.53 7.04 14.26
C CYS A 746 5.58 7.42 15.29
N ASP A 747 6.87 7.23 14.97
CA ASP A 747 7.93 7.46 15.94
C ASP A 747 8.49 8.89 15.95
N HIS A 748 8.40 9.63 14.84
CA HIS A 748 8.83 11.04 14.76
C HIS A 748 7.81 11.89 13.98
N GLY A 749 6.56 11.89 14.42
CA GLY A 749 5.47 12.65 13.80
C GLY A 749 4.09 12.26 14.32
N TRP A 750 3.10 12.20 13.42
CA TRP A 750 1.70 11.89 13.76
C TRP A 750 1.31 10.47 13.32
N ASP A 751 0.41 9.82 14.04
CA ASP A 751 -0.07 8.49 13.65
C ASP A 751 -0.87 8.60 12.34
N ILE A 752 -1.71 9.63 12.24
CA ILE A 752 -2.40 10.02 11.01
C ILE A 752 -2.09 11.51 10.76
N ASP A 753 -1.46 11.80 9.63
CA ASP A 753 -1.09 13.13 9.19
C ASP A 753 -1.91 13.53 7.95
N LEU A 754 -3.02 14.27 8.15
CA LEU A 754 -3.68 14.96 7.04
C LEU A 754 -3.05 16.34 6.88
N ASP A 755 -2.10 16.43 5.96
CA ASP A 755 -1.33 17.64 5.68
C ASP A 755 -2.08 18.56 4.70
N ASP A 756 -1.45 19.67 4.31
CA ASP A 756 -1.96 20.77 3.47
C ASP A 756 -3.20 20.44 2.62
N GLY A 757 -4.35 21.01 2.99
CA GLY A 757 -5.56 21.03 2.17
C GLY A 757 -6.33 19.71 2.09
N SER A 758 -5.86 18.65 2.75
CA SER A 758 -6.51 17.33 2.77
C SER A 758 -7.98 17.46 3.16
N SER A 759 -8.88 17.14 2.23
CA SER A 759 -10.32 17.37 2.34
C SER A 759 -11.12 16.09 2.07
N ASN A 760 -12.33 15.99 2.62
CA ASN A 760 -13.26 14.87 2.44
C ASN A 760 -12.71 13.52 2.98
N TYR A 761 -12.49 13.45 4.29
CA TYR A 761 -12.00 12.25 4.98
C TYR A 761 -12.98 11.75 6.05
N GLU A 762 -13.05 10.43 6.21
CA GLU A 762 -13.71 9.78 7.35
C GLU A 762 -12.70 8.91 8.09
N ILE A 763 -12.36 9.30 9.32
CA ILE A 763 -11.38 8.62 10.17
C ILE A 763 -12.12 8.07 11.38
N ARG A 764 -12.37 6.75 11.38
CA ARG A 764 -13.15 6.11 12.44
C ARG A 764 -12.55 4.84 12.99
N ASP A 765 -12.76 4.55 14.27
CA ASP A 765 -12.42 3.25 14.83
C ASP A 765 -10.92 2.89 14.69
N ASN A 766 -10.01 3.87 14.79
CA ASN A 766 -8.57 3.62 14.74
C ASN A 766 -7.94 3.66 16.13
N LEU A 767 -6.85 2.90 16.32
CA LEU A 767 -5.97 2.96 17.48
C LEU A 767 -4.67 3.69 17.12
N CYS A 768 -4.48 4.89 17.67
CA CYS A 768 -3.32 5.75 17.47
C CYS A 768 -2.44 5.72 18.73
N LEU A 769 -1.33 4.98 18.67
CA LEU A 769 -0.51 4.65 19.85
C LEU A 769 0.49 5.73 20.25
N ARG A 770 0.74 6.78 19.45
CA ARG A 770 1.82 7.73 19.77
C ARG A 770 1.57 9.15 19.29
N GLY A 771 1.58 9.38 17.98
CA GLY A 771 1.58 10.73 17.41
C GLY A 771 0.22 11.43 17.43
N GLY A 772 -0.89 10.69 17.49
CA GLY A 772 -2.23 11.25 17.37
C GLY A 772 -2.60 11.63 15.94
N ILE A 773 -3.60 12.50 15.78
CA ILE A 773 -4.18 12.82 14.47
C ILE A 773 -3.96 14.30 14.16
N LYS A 774 -3.19 14.62 13.11
CA LYS A 774 -3.01 15.97 12.57
C LYS A 774 -4.00 16.24 11.46
N LEU A 775 -4.66 17.40 11.58
CA LEU A 775 -5.60 17.95 10.62
C LEU A 775 -5.09 19.34 10.22
N ARG A 776 -4.28 19.44 9.15
CA ARG A 776 -3.74 20.71 8.65
C ARG A 776 -4.54 21.21 7.45
N GLU A 777 -5.17 22.39 7.57
CA GLU A 777 -6.02 22.99 6.52
C GLU A 777 -7.12 22.03 6.01
N GLY A 778 -7.88 22.38 4.97
CA GLY A 778 -8.84 21.47 4.33
C GLY A 778 -10.27 21.54 4.87
N TYR A 779 -11.15 20.69 4.32
CA TYR A 779 -12.59 20.74 4.54
C TYR A 779 -13.23 19.35 4.71
N ARG A 780 -14.31 19.30 5.50
CA ARG A 780 -15.22 18.16 5.66
C ARG A 780 -14.49 16.86 6.04
N ARG A 781 -13.81 16.87 7.18
CA ARG A 781 -13.19 15.69 7.76
C ARG A 781 -13.93 15.27 9.02
N VAL A 782 -14.31 13.99 9.09
CA VAL A 782 -15.01 13.42 10.24
C VAL A 782 -14.07 12.49 10.98
N VAL A 783 -13.72 12.86 12.21
CA VAL A 783 -12.88 12.07 13.11
C VAL A 783 -13.71 11.62 14.30
N GLU A 784 -14.07 10.35 14.30
CA GLU A 784 -15.06 9.82 15.25
C GLU A 784 -14.69 8.44 15.77
N ASN A 785 -14.95 8.18 17.04
CA ASN A 785 -14.78 6.84 17.63
C ASN A 785 -13.34 6.28 17.59
N ASN A 786 -12.33 7.15 17.63
CA ASN A 786 -10.92 6.74 17.65
C ASN A 786 -10.34 6.67 19.08
N LEU A 787 -9.37 5.78 19.27
CA LEU A 787 -8.57 5.60 20.48
C LEU A 787 -7.20 6.25 20.29
N ILE A 788 -6.91 7.33 21.03
CA ILE A 788 -5.68 8.13 20.95
C ILE A 788 -5.09 8.29 22.37
N PRO A 789 -4.81 7.18 23.09
CA PRO A 789 -4.56 7.19 24.55
C PRO A 789 -3.34 7.99 25.00
N HIS A 790 -2.41 8.29 24.08
CA HIS A 790 -1.11 8.90 24.40
C HIS A 790 -0.90 10.27 23.72
N SER A 791 -1.87 10.76 22.96
CA SER A 791 -1.83 12.05 22.25
C SER A 791 -3.24 12.61 22.10
N GLY A 792 -3.55 13.35 21.05
CA GLY A 792 -4.88 13.86 20.78
C GLY A 792 -5.02 14.38 19.36
N LEU A 793 -5.86 15.39 19.21
CA LEU A 793 -6.05 16.09 17.95
C LEU A 793 -5.04 17.23 17.82
N HIS A 794 -4.47 17.37 16.63
CA HIS A 794 -3.57 18.43 16.23
C HIS A 794 -4.23 19.27 15.12
N PRO A 795 -5.11 20.24 15.46
CA PRO A 795 -5.76 21.08 14.45
C PRO A 795 -4.83 22.23 14.06
N HIS A 796 -4.37 22.25 12.81
CA HIS A 796 -3.35 23.18 12.35
C HIS A 796 -3.89 24.03 11.19
N VAL A 797 -3.80 25.35 11.31
CA VAL A 797 -4.09 26.29 10.20
C VAL A 797 -5.48 26.05 9.57
N TRP A 798 -6.51 25.76 10.37
CA TRP A 798 -7.84 25.49 9.82
C TRP A 798 -8.44 26.71 9.12
N TYR A 799 -9.08 26.44 7.99
CA TYR A 799 -9.93 27.39 7.28
C TYR A 799 -11.21 27.68 8.06
N GLN A 800 -11.79 28.86 7.84
CA GLN A 800 -13.11 29.18 8.36
C GLN A 800 -14.16 28.27 7.73
N ASN A 801 -15.16 27.87 8.53
CA ASN A 801 -16.24 26.98 8.10
C ASN A 801 -15.73 25.69 7.44
N SER A 802 -14.62 25.13 7.94
CA SER A 802 -14.02 23.89 7.40
C SER A 802 -15.02 22.72 7.37
N GLY A 803 -16.01 22.73 8.27
CA GLY A 803 -17.01 21.66 8.38
C GLY A 803 -16.47 20.40 9.04
N ASP A 804 -15.30 20.48 9.68
CA ASP A 804 -14.69 19.35 10.36
C ASP A 804 -15.47 18.94 11.62
N ILE A 805 -15.47 17.64 11.89
CA ILE A 805 -16.13 17.03 13.04
C ILE A 805 -15.07 16.24 13.81
N PHE A 806 -14.97 16.47 15.12
CA PHE A 806 -14.15 15.68 16.04
C PHE A 806 -14.97 15.30 17.28
N ARG A 807 -15.43 14.04 17.34
CA ARG A 807 -16.34 13.62 18.41
C ARG A 807 -16.20 12.18 18.83
N ARG A 808 -16.64 11.86 20.05
CA ARG A 808 -16.69 10.48 20.56
C ARG A 808 -15.34 9.77 20.51
N ASN A 809 -14.24 10.51 20.63
CA ASN A 809 -12.90 9.95 20.66
C ASN A 809 -12.41 9.84 22.11
N ILE A 810 -11.51 8.88 22.37
CA ILE A 810 -10.75 8.83 23.62
C ILE A 810 -9.36 9.40 23.33
N VAL A 811 -8.97 10.48 24.00
CA VAL A 811 -7.69 11.17 23.79
C VAL A 811 -6.86 11.19 25.08
N GLY A 812 -5.54 11.23 24.97
CA GLY A 812 -4.63 11.45 26.09
C GLY A 812 -4.71 12.86 26.68
N SER A 813 -3.95 13.11 27.73
CA SER A 813 -4.06 14.31 28.59
C SER A 813 -3.82 15.65 27.90
N ALA A 814 -3.16 15.67 26.74
CA ALA A 814 -2.92 16.85 25.91
C ALA A 814 -4.13 17.28 25.06
N ALA A 815 -5.04 16.34 24.75
CA ALA A 815 -6.33 16.50 24.08
C ALA A 815 -6.35 17.31 22.75
N TYR A 816 -6.27 18.65 22.79
CA TYR A 816 -6.17 19.53 21.62
C TYR A 816 -4.85 20.30 21.59
N LEU A 817 -4.06 20.09 20.53
CA LEU A 817 -2.72 20.63 20.29
C LEU A 817 -2.72 21.55 19.06
N PRO A 818 -3.27 22.78 19.17
CA PRO A 818 -3.49 23.67 18.02
C PRO A 818 -2.21 24.37 17.56
N ALA A 819 -2.10 24.61 16.25
CA ALA A 819 -1.06 25.48 15.67
C ALA A 819 -1.67 26.47 14.68
N ARG A 820 -1.43 27.77 14.91
CA ARG A 820 -1.92 28.88 14.05
C ARG A 820 -3.43 28.78 13.74
N MET A 821 -4.24 28.41 14.73
CA MET A 821 -5.69 28.35 14.60
C MET A 821 -6.31 29.75 14.68
N GLY A 822 -7.38 29.97 13.91
CA GLY A 822 -8.24 31.14 14.05
C GLY A 822 -9.01 31.17 15.38
N PRO A 823 -9.72 32.27 15.69
CA PRO A 823 -10.52 32.33 16.90
C PRO A 823 -11.65 31.28 16.88
N PRO A 824 -12.06 30.75 18.05
CA PRO A 824 -13.23 29.89 18.14
C PRO A 824 -14.52 30.64 17.70
N PRO A 825 -15.58 29.92 17.28
CA PRO A 825 -15.72 28.48 17.36
C PRO A 825 -15.02 27.71 16.22
N TRP A 826 -14.42 26.55 16.53
CA TRP A 826 -13.75 25.67 15.56
C TRP A 826 -14.68 24.57 15.05
N GLY A 827 -14.52 24.19 13.78
CA GLY A 827 -15.23 23.07 13.16
C GLY A 827 -16.76 23.23 13.11
N ALA A 828 -17.42 22.20 12.58
CA ALA A 828 -18.87 22.04 12.69
C ALA A 828 -19.27 21.44 14.06
N GLU A 829 -18.47 20.50 14.57
CA GLU A 829 -18.71 19.83 15.85
C GLU A 829 -17.37 19.41 16.48
N MET A 830 -17.16 19.75 17.75
CA MET A 830 -15.97 19.37 18.51
C MET A 830 -16.41 18.97 19.92
N ASP A 831 -17.05 17.81 20.08
CA ASP A 831 -17.79 17.49 21.32
C ASP A 831 -17.82 16.00 21.66
N HIS A 832 -18.28 15.65 22.85
CA HIS A 832 -18.48 14.27 23.33
C HIS A 832 -17.20 13.41 23.31
N ASN A 833 -16.03 13.99 23.55
CA ASN A 833 -14.76 13.28 23.67
C ASN A 833 -14.43 12.96 25.13
N LEU A 834 -13.63 11.93 25.36
CA LEU A 834 -13.06 11.63 26.67
C LEU A 834 -11.57 11.96 26.70
N VAL A 835 -11.16 12.87 27.57
CA VAL A 835 -9.76 13.07 27.93
C VAL A 835 -9.37 12.04 28.99
N HIS A 836 -8.70 10.99 28.55
CA HIS A 836 -8.19 9.92 29.39
C HIS A 836 -7.22 10.45 30.44
N SER A 837 -7.53 10.21 31.71
CA SER A 837 -6.73 10.60 32.87
C SER A 837 -6.80 9.47 33.91
N PRO A 838 -5.81 8.55 33.95
CA PRO A 838 -5.85 7.35 34.80
C PRO A 838 -6.10 7.62 36.29
N GLU A 839 -5.66 8.78 36.78
CA GLU A 839 -5.79 9.18 38.19
C GLU A 839 -7.18 9.76 38.52
N GLN A 840 -7.96 10.14 37.50
CA GLN A 840 -9.26 10.79 37.64
C GLN A 840 -10.39 9.76 37.74
N ARG A 841 -10.77 9.40 38.97
CA ARG A 841 -11.80 8.37 39.24
C ARG A 841 -13.21 8.80 38.84
N GLU A 842 -13.58 10.04 39.16
CA GLU A 842 -14.90 10.61 38.86
C GLU A 842 -14.85 11.50 37.61
N PRO A 843 -15.77 11.34 36.64
CA PRO A 843 -15.79 12.18 35.45
C PRO A 843 -16.00 13.67 35.78
N GLN A 844 -15.22 14.53 35.14
CA GLN A 844 -15.36 15.99 35.23
C GLN A 844 -15.52 16.61 33.83
N PRO A 845 -16.17 17.78 33.69
CA PRO A 845 -16.20 18.49 32.41
C PRO A 845 -14.79 18.80 31.91
N ALA A 846 -14.53 18.56 30.63
CA ALA A 846 -13.27 18.90 29.98
C ALA A 846 -13.22 20.39 29.58
N ALA A 847 -13.37 21.31 30.56
CA ALA A 847 -13.58 22.75 30.33
C ALA A 847 -12.51 23.43 29.44
N ARG A 848 -11.27 22.92 29.43
CA ARG A 848 -10.21 23.41 28.54
C ARG A 848 -10.54 23.20 27.06
N LEU A 849 -11.17 22.08 26.70
CA LEU A 849 -11.58 21.83 25.32
C LEU A 849 -12.68 22.80 24.90
N ALA A 850 -13.65 23.05 25.79
CA ALA A 850 -14.72 24.03 25.59
C ALA A 850 -14.13 25.42 25.33
N GLN A 851 -13.14 25.82 26.13
CA GLN A 851 -12.46 27.11 26.00
C GLN A 851 -11.67 27.23 24.69
N GLN A 852 -10.98 26.17 24.27
CA GLN A 852 -10.16 26.17 23.06
C GLN A 852 -11.03 26.20 21.80
N SER A 853 -12.00 25.29 21.69
CA SER A 853 -12.79 25.11 20.47
C SER A 853 -14.03 25.99 20.41
N GLY A 854 -14.55 26.46 21.55
CA GLY A 854 -15.85 27.13 21.62
C GLY A 854 -17.05 26.25 21.26
N ARG A 855 -16.87 24.93 21.08
CA ARG A 855 -17.92 23.98 20.67
C ARG A 855 -17.95 22.67 21.48
N ASP A 856 -17.17 22.57 22.56
CA ASP A 856 -17.00 21.33 23.31
C ASP A 856 -17.66 21.39 24.69
N ALA A 857 -18.98 21.22 24.73
CA ALA A 857 -19.76 21.40 25.96
C ALA A 857 -19.90 20.12 26.80
N HIS A 858 -19.78 18.95 26.18
CA HIS A 858 -20.14 17.66 26.77
C HIS A 858 -18.94 16.70 26.92
N SER A 859 -17.74 17.05 26.45
CA SER A 859 -16.57 16.22 26.71
C SER A 859 -16.22 16.13 28.19
N LEU A 860 -15.67 14.98 28.57
CA LEU A 860 -15.31 14.66 29.95
C LEU A 860 -13.82 14.40 30.08
N ARG A 861 -13.28 14.61 31.28
CA ARG A 861 -11.97 14.11 31.72
C ARG A 861 -12.20 13.04 32.78
N ALA A 862 -11.73 11.82 32.52
CA ALA A 862 -11.83 10.69 33.44
C ALA A 862 -10.86 9.57 33.04
N ASP A 863 -10.70 8.55 33.90
CA ASP A 863 -10.16 7.27 33.47
C ASP A 863 -11.10 6.63 32.42
N ALA A 864 -10.51 6.16 31.31
CA ALA A 864 -11.25 5.48 30.24
C ALA A 864 -11.62 4.05 30.62
N ARG A 865 -10.97 3.49 31.66
CA ARG A 865 -11.19 2.13 32.17
C ARG A 865 -10.93 1.08 31.08
N PHE A 866 -9.77 1.18 30.45
CA PHE A 866 -9.32 0.21 29.43
C PHE A 866 -9.26 -1.22 29.99
N VAL A 867 -9.48 -2.22 29.14
CA VAL A 867 -9.50 -3.63 29.50
C VAL A 867 -8.10 -4.13 29.89
N ASP A 868 -7.14 -4.08 28.97
CA ASP A 868 -5.74 -4.48 29.20
C ASP A 868 -4.80 -3.78 28.19
N PRO A 869 -4.56 -2.46 28.34
CA PRO A 869 -3.78 -1.68 27.38
C PRO A 869 -2.31 -2.14 27.30
N ALA A 870 -1.77 -2.76 28.36
CA ALA A 870 -0.42 -3.31 28.37
C ALA A 870 -0.25 -4.47 27.37
N ARG A 871 -1.33 -5.19 27.07
CA ARG A 871 -1.38 -6.25 26.05
C ARG A 871 -2.01 -5.81 24.73
N GLY A 872 -2.28 -4.51 24.57
CA GLY A 872 -2.85 -3.94 23.35
C GLY A 872 -4.38 -3.95 23.29
N ASP A 873 -5.08 -4.31 24.38
CA ASP A 873 -6.55 -4.26 24.44
C ASP A 873 -7.02 -2.92 25.01
N PHE A 874 -7.23 -1.97 24.11
CA PHE A 874 -7.71 -0.62 24.43
C PHE A 874 -9.24 -0.49 24.39
N ARG A 875 -9.98 -1.60 24.35
CA ARG A 875 -11.42 -1.55 24.61
C ARG A 875 -11.68 -1.03 26.01
N VAL A 876 -12.83 -0.40 26.22
CA VAL A 876 -13.26 0.06 27.53
C VAL A 876 -14.21 -0.94 28.18
N ARG A 877 -14.13 -1.05 29.51
CA ARG A 877 -15.01 -1.92 30.31
C ARG A 877 -16.43 -1.34 30.42
N GLU A 878 -17.38 -2.19 30.80
CA GLU A 878 -18.71 -1.76 31.21
C GLU A 878 -18.62 -0.70 32.31
N GLY A 879 -19.48 0.33 32.24
CA GLY A 879 -19.44 1.47 33.16
C GLY A 879 -18.33 2.48 32.88
N SER A 880 -17.58 2.37 31.78
CA SER A 880 -16.71 3.46 31.33
C SER A 880 -17.52 4.70 30.95
N PRO A 881 -17.12 5.92 31.38
CA PRO A 881 -17.82 7.16 31.04
C PRO A 881 -17.85 7.44 29.53
N THR A 882 -16.90 6.89 28.76
CA THR A 882 -16.87 7.08 27.31
C THR A 882 -18.06 6.43 26.59
N LEU A 883 -18.62 5.34 27.16
CA LEU A 883 -19.78 4.66 26.56
C LEU A 883 -21.01 5.58 26.60
N ALA A 884 -21.18 6.36 27.68
CA ALA A 884 -22.23 7.36 27.80
C ALA A 884 -22.04 8.55 26.84
N LEU A 885 -20.80 8.82 26.42
CA LEU A 885 -20.49 9.80 25.37
C LEU A 885 -20.74 9.26 23.96
N GLY A 886 -21.11 7.99 23.81
CA GLY A 886 -21.42 7.35 22.53
C GLY A 886 -20.24 6.70 21.83
N PHE A 887 -19.10 6.51 22.51
CA PHE A 887 -18.01 5.68 22.01
C PHE A 887 -18.44 4.20 21.96
N VAL A 888 -18.04 3.49 20.90
CA VAL A 888 -18.34 2.09 20.65
C VAL A 888 -17.03 1.31 20.53
N ASN A 889 -16.88 0.27 21.35
CA ASN A 889 -15.74 -0.64 21.25
C ASN A 889 -15.66 -1.30 19.88
N PHE A 890 -14.44 -1.49 19.37
CA PHE A 890 -14.15 -2.27 18.16
C PHE A 890 -13.06 -3.32 18.43
N ALA A 891 -12.85 -4.23 17.48
CA ALA A 891 -11.91 -5.36 17.63
C ALA A 891 -10.45 -4.88 17.71
N MET A 892 -9.68 -5.42 18.68
CA MET A 892 -8.26 -5.07 18.92
C MET A 892 -7.27 -6.12 18.41
N ASP A 893 -7.78 -7.21 17.84
CA ASP A 893 -7.04 -8.40 17.42
C ASP A 893 -7.08 -8.63 15.89
N ALA A 894 -7.79 -7.78 15.15
CA ALA A 894 -7.99 -7.90 13.70
C ALA A 894 -6.99 -7.11 12.84
N PHE A 895 -5.95 -6.53 13.44
CA PHE A 895 -4.97 -5.69 12.73
C PHE A 895 -3.91 -6.51 11.96
N GLY A 896 -3.56 -6.00 10.78
CA GLY A 896 -2.45 -6.48 9.96
C GLY A 896 -2.76 -7.75 9.17
N VAL A 897 -1.70 -8.40 8.70
CA VAL A 897 -1.79 -9.61 7.88
C VAL A 897 -2.52 -10.74 8.59
N ARG A 898 -3.33 -11.49 7.83
CA ARG A 898 -4.04 -12.68 8.31
C ARG A 898 -3.40 -14.02 7.92
N PRO A 899 -2.79 -14.20 6.73
CA PRO A 899 -2.20 -15.48 6.35
C PRO A 899 -1.18 -15.95 7.39
N THR A 900 -1.30 -17.19 7.84
CA THR A 900 -0.50 -17.74 8.95
C THR A 900 1.00 -17.57 8.72
N ALA A 901 1.48 -17.80 7.49
CA ALA A 901 2.89 -17.67 7.15
C ALA A 901 3.42 -16.23 7.31
N LEU A 902 2.64 -15.22 6.88
CA LEU A 902 3.02 -13.82 7.01
C LEU A 902 2.81 -13.33 8.45
N LYS A 903 1.74 -13.77 9.12
CA LYS A 903 1.46 -13.40 10.52
C LYS A 903 2.53 -13.92 11.48
N ALA A 904 3.13 -15.08 11.18
CA ALA A 904 4.27 -15.61 11.93
C ALA A 904 5.55 -14.76 11.81
N LYS A 905 5.69 -14.00 10.71
CA LYS A 905 6.81 -13.07 10.48
C LYS A 905 6.52 -11.65 10.98
N ALA A 906 5.25 -11.25 10.96
CA ALA A 906 4.82 -9.91 11.30
C ALA A 906 5.11 -9.58 12.78
N ARG A 907 5.76 -8.44 13.02
CA ARG A 907 5.93 -7.89 14.37
C ARG A 907 4.63 -7.20 14.85
N THR A 908 4.57 -6.95 16.16
CA THR A 908 3.53 -6.14 16.81
C THR A 908 4.20 -4.89 17.41
N PRO A 909 3.60 -3.70 17.33
CA PRO A 909 4.17 -2.49 17.92
C PRO A 909 4.25 -2.58 19.45
N SER A 910 5.13 -1.79 20.04
CA SER A 910 5.08 -1.52 21.47
C SER A 910 3.79 -0.78 21.84
N PHE A 911 3.13 -1.25 22.89
CA PHE A 911 1.98 -0.57 23.53
C PHE A 911 2.40 0.28 24.73
N ALA A 912 3.69 0.26 25.09
CA ALA A 912 4.18 1.04 26.20
C ALA A 912 3.95 2.52 25.92
N ARG A 913 3.42 3.24 26.92
CA ARG A 913 3.40 4.70 26.89
C ARG A 913 4.83 5.16 26.66
N PRO A 914 5.11 5.97 25.61
CA PRO A 914 6.43 6.55 25.43
C PRO A 914 6.85 7.21 26.75
N GLY A 915 8.06 6.93 27.21
CA GLY A 915 8.57 7.50 28.45
C GLY A 915 8.34 9.01 28.45
N THR A 916 7.70 9.53 29.49
CA THR A 916 7.53 10.96 29.67
C THR A 916 8.92 11.55 29.93
N ALA A 917 9.65 11.87 28.86
CA ALA A 917 10.15 13.23 28.83
C ALA A 917 8.87 14.08 28.71
N GLU A 918 8.23 14.36 29.84
CA GLU A 918 7.57 15.64 29.98
C GLU A 918 8.67 16.64 29.70
N VAL A 919 8.81 16.97 28.44
CA VAL A 919 9.36 18.24 28.06
C VAL A 919 8.25 19.22 28.43
N THR A 920 8.06 19.43 29.74
CA THR A 920 7.74 20.74 30.29
C THR A 920 8.92 21.63 29.92
N LEU A 921 9.08 21.91 28.61
CA LEU A 921 9.60 23.19 28.21
C LEU A 921 8.55 24.13 28.77
N ALA A 922 8.91 24.83 29.85
CA ALA A 922 8.20 26.03 30.24
C ALA A 922 7.90 26.79 28.95
N ALA A 923 6.61 27.08 28.69
CA ALA A 923 6.21 27.76 27.47
C ALA A 923 7.15 28.95 27.29
N PRO A 924 7.88 29.04 26.16
CA PRO A 924 8.94 30.03 26.04
C PRO A 924 8.36 31.40 26.31
N ALA A 925 8.97 32.10 27.27
CA ALA A 925 8.48 33.38 27.75
C ALA A 925 8.24 34.31 26.55
N ALA A 926 7.00 34.78 26.42
CA ALA A 926 6.66 35.78 25.44
C ALA A 926 7.40 37.09 25.78
N ARG A 927 7.96 37.74 24.76
CA ARG A 927 8.72 38.99 24.89
C ARG A 927 8.07 40.06 24.02
N THR A 928 8.13 41.30 24.46
CA THR A 928 7.74 42.44 23.62
C THR A 928 8.93 42.87 22.75
N TRP A 929 8.71 42.98 21.45
CA TRP A 929 9.71 43.43 20.48
C TRP A 929 9.03 44.33 19.45
N LEU A 930 9.43 45.61 19.40
CA LEU A 930 8.84 46.64 18.53
C LEU A 930 7.30 46.77 18.64
N GLY A 931 6.77 46.54 19.85
CA GLY A 931 5.33 46.55 20.14
C GLY A 931 4.61 45.24 19.79
N ALA A 932 5.23 44.31 19.07
CA ALA A 932 4.72 42.96 18.87
C ALA A 932 5.06 42.05 20.06
N THR A 933 4.27 40.99 20.23
CA THR A 933 4.59 39.89 21.15
C THR A 933 5.27 38.79 20.35
N VAL A 934 6.45 38.35 20.76
CA VAL A 934 7.22 37.27 20.12
C VAL A 934 7.55 36.16 21.12
N LYS A 935 7.68 34.92 20.65
CA LYS A 935 8.15 33.78 21.45
C LYS A 935 9.10 32.88 20.65
N THR A 936 9.90 32.08 21.34
CA THR A 936 10.75 31.08 20.68
C THR A 936 9.91 29.95 20.10
N LEU A 937 10.23 29.51 18.88
CA LEU A 937 9.70 28.29 18.29
C LEU A 937 10.12 27.07 19.12
N ALA A 938 9.17 26.28 19.62
CA ALA A 938 9.42 25.30 20.67
C ALA A 938 8.89 23.90 20.38
N THR A 939 7.89 23.80 19.50
CA THR A 939 7.12 22.58 19.32
C THR A 939 7.16 22.07 17.88
N PRO A 940 7.07 20.74 17.64
CA PRO A 940 6.93 20.18 16.30
C PRO A 940 5.74 20.77 15.52
N GLU A 941 4.63 21.06 16.21
CA GLU A 941 3.42 21.65 15.63
C GLU A 941 3.69 23.05 15.06
N GLU A 942 4.44 23.89 15.78
CA GLU A 942 4.85 25.21 15.30
C GLU A 942 5.84 25.11 14.14
N ALA A 943 6.79 24.17 14.21
CA ALA A 943 7.78 23.94 13.16
C ALA A 943 7.11 23.50 11.84
N SER A 944 6.16 22.56 11.92
CA SER A 944 5.34 22.12 10.79
C SER A 944 4.49 23.26 10.21
N ALA A 945 3.84 24.05 11.08
CA ALA A 945 3.02 25.19 10.65
C ALA A 945 3.85 26.32 9.99
N ALA A 946 5.14 26.42 10.31
CA ALA A 946 6.09 27.33 9.68
C ALA A 946 6.80 26.72 8.44
N GLY A 947 6.80 25.39 8.27
CA GLY A 947 7.49 24.69 7.19
C GLY A 947 9.01 24.63 7.39
N VAL A 948 9.46 24.48 8.64
CA VAL A 948 10.89 24.44 9.00
C VAL A 948 11.17 23.24 9.91
N ALA A 949 12.42 22.79 9.99
CA ALA A 949 12.82 21.85 11.02
C ALA A 949 12.79 22.52 12.40
N LEU A 950 12.33 21.79 13.43
CA LEU A 950 12.34 22.29 14.82
C LEU A 950 13.73 22.79 15.26
N ALA A 951 14.77 22.10 14.82
CA ALA A 951 16.16 22.44 15.12
C ALA A 951 16.59 23.80 14.56
N ALA A 952 15.98 24.28 13.47
CA ALA A 952 16.32 25.57 12.87
C ALA A 952 16.10 26.72 13.86
N GLY A 953 15.11 26.59 14.74
CA GLY A 953 14.71 27.61 15.69
C GLY A 953 14.08 28.83 15.03
N GLY A 954 13.93 29.90 15.80
CA GLY A 954 13.44 31.20 15.36
C GLY A 954 12.53 31.85 16.39
N ALA A 955 12.10 33.07 16.08
CA ALA A 955 11.18 33.83 16.91
C ALA A 955 9.82 33.99 16.20
N ILE A 956 8.78 33.36 16.73
CA ILE A 956 7.41 33.43 16.23
C ILE A 956 6.78 34.73 16.72
N VAL A 957 6.18 35.48 15.80
CA VAL A 957 5.33 36.63 16.09
C VAL A 957 3.94 36.13 16.52
N VAL A 958 3.57 36.37 17.78
CA VAL A 958 2.31 35.93 18.38
C VAL A 958 1.20 36.94 18.13
N SER A 959 1.50 38.23 18.31
CA SER A 959 0.54 39.31 18.08
C SER A 959 1.26 40.58 17.61
N VAL A 960 0.58 41.36 16.77
CA VAL A 960 1.09 42.64 16.25
C VAL A 960 0.00 43.69 16.42
N PRO A 961 0.07 44.54 17.46
CA PRO A 961 -0.88 45.63 17.65
C PRO A 961 -0.87 46.60 16.47
N ALA A 962 -2.05 47.06 16.06
CA ALA A 962 -2.18 48.07 15.01
C ALA A 962 -1.42 49.34 15.39
N GLY A 963 -0.71 49.96 14.44
CA GLY A 963 0.10 51.15 14.69
C GLY A 963 1.39 50.90 15.50
N SER A 964 1.76 49.65 15.81
CA SER A 964 3.10 49.33 16.35
C SER A 964 4.19 49.49 15.29
N ALA A 965 5.45 49.61 15.72
CA ALA A 965 6.59 49.63 14.80
C ALA A 965 6.70 48.32 14.01
N ALA A 966 6.40 47.19 14.66
CA ALA A 966 6.29 45.89 13.99
C ALA A 966 5.19 45.88 12.89
N ALA A 967 4.02 46.48 13.15
CA ALA A 967 2.96 46.61 12.15
C ALA A 967 3.40 47.47 10.96
N ARG A 968 4.07 48.61 11.21
CA ARG A 968 4.58 49.50 10.15
C ARG A 968 5.61 48.83 9.25
N ALA A 969 6.39 47.90 9.81
CA ALA A 969 7.33 47.08 9.06
C ALA A 969 6.69 45.89 8.33
N GLY A 970 5.37 45.75 8.42
CA GLY A 970 4.62 44.71 7.72
C GLY A 970 4.68 43.33 8.37
N LEU A 971 5.11 43.23 9.64
CA LEU A 971 5.03 41.97 10.39
C LEU A 971 3.57 41.61 10.71
N GLN A 972 3.31 40.31 10.72
CA GLN A 972 1.98 39.74 10.94
C GLN A 972 2.07 38.63 11.98
N PRO A 973 0.99 38.38 12.75
CA PRO A 973 0.90 37.17 13.58
C PRO A 973 1.16 35.91 12.75
N GLY A 974 2.00 35.02 13.28
CA GLY A 974 2.43 33.79 12.62
C GLY A 974 3.73 33.88 11.82
N ASP A 975 4.30 35.08 11.63
CA ASP A 975 5.64 35.21 11.03
C ASP A 975 6.70 34.56 11.92
N LEU A 976 7.61 33.80 11.33
CA LEU A 976 8.79 33.27 12.01
C LEU A 976 10.03 34.06 11.59
N VAL A 977 10.62 34.84 12.50
CA VAL A 977 11.87 35.56 12.23
C VAL A 977 13.05 34.61 12.36
N ILE A 978 13.81 34.44 11.28
CA ILE A 978 14.96 33.53 11.20
C ILE A 978 16.29 34.26 11.04
N ARG A 979 16.26 35.52 10.57
CA ARG A 979 17.42 36.42 10.60
C ARG A 979 17.00 37.85 10.89
N ALA A 980 17.88 38.59 11.57
CA ALA A 980 17.73 40.01 11.82
C ALA A 980 19.11 40.67 11.83
N ALA A 981 19.27 41.82 11.15
CA ALA A 981 20.54 42.55 11.04
C ALA A 981 21.71 41.65 10.55
N GLY A 982 21.45 40.78 9.58
CA GLY A 982 22.44 39.83 9.04
C GLY A 982 22.77 38.64 9.95
N GLN A 983 22.28 38.61 11.19
CA GLN A 983 22.51 37.55 12.17
C GLN A 983 21.40 36.50 12.16
N ALA A 984 21.73 35.25 12.44
CA ALA A 984 20.75 34.18 12.62
C ALA A 984 19.97 34.35 13.92
N VAL A 985 18.66 34.15 13.87
CA VAL A 985 17.75 34.20 15.02
C VAL A 985 17.28 32.79 15.29
N ARG A 986 17.67 32.20 16.42
CA ARG A 986 17.20 30.87 16.85
C ARG A 986 16.19 30.95 18.00
N THR A 987 16.16 32.06 18.72
CA THR A 987 15.28 32.29 19.87
C THR A 987 14.71 33.72 19.86
N ALA A 988 13.63 33.95 20.62
CA ALA A 988 13.12 35.31 20.85
C ALA A 988 14.14 36.22 21.55
N GLU A 989 15.10 35.65 22.29
CA GLU A 989 16.19 36.41 22.92
C GLU A 989 17.23 36.89 21.91
N ASP A 990 17.58 36.05 20.93
CA ASP A 990 18.45 36.46 19.82
C ASP A 990 17.84 37.65 19.09
N LEU A 991 16.53 37.59 18.81
CA LEU A 991 15.80 38.68 18.18
C LEU A 991 15.79 39.94 19.06
N SER A 992 15.64 39.80 20.36
CA SER A 992 15.66 40.94 21.29
C SER A 992 17.02 41.65 21.36
N ARG A 993 18.12 40.94 21.07
CA ARG A 993 19.48 41.52 21.05
C ARG A 993 19.75 42.38 19.82
N THR A 994 19.05 42.19 18.71
CA THR A 994 19.31 42.93 17.45
C THR A 994 18.93 44.41 17.50
N LEU A 995 18.01 44.81 18.38
CA LEU A 995 17.69 46.23 18.59
C LEU A 995 18.82 47.01 19.26
N ARG A 996 19.80 46.34 19.88
CA ARG A 996 20.92 47.00 20.54
C ARG A 996 22.02 47.45 19.58
N SER A 997 22.03 46.96 18.33
CA SER A 997 23.09 47.21 17.35
C SER A 997 22.74 48.30 16.33
N GLY A 998 22.09 49.39 16.77
CA GLY A 998 21.51 50.46 15.93
C GLY A 998 22.22 50.72 14.61
N ALA A 999 21.64 50.26 13.51
CA ALA A 999 22.14 50.47 12.16
C ALA A 999 21.37 51.66 11.52
N PRO A 1000 22.07 52.66 10.93
CA PRO A 1000 21.45 53.85 10.34
C PRO A 1000 20.57 53.56 9.10
N GLU A 1001 20.72 52.40 8.43
CA GLU A 1001 20.02 52.03 7.19
C GLU A 1001 18.73 51.20 7.39
N GLY A 1002 18.39 50.88 8.65
CA GLY A 1002 17.22 50.07 9.00
C GLY A 1002 17.64 48.64 9.38
N ILE A 1003 16.72 47.88 9.97
CA ILE A 1003 16.99 46.48 10.33
C ILE A 1003 16.35 45.58 9.28
N HIS A 1004 17.19 44.94 8.47
CA HIS A 1004 16.74 43.89 7.55
C HIS A 1004 16.38 42.62 8.32
N LEU A 1005 15.17 42.14 8.08
CA LEU A 1005 14.64 40.89 8.61
C LEU A 1005 14.50 39.89 7.49
N ARG A 1006 14.85 38.64 7.78
CA ARG A 1006 14.38 37.50 7.00
C ARG A 1006 13.41 36.71 7.85
N ILE A 1007 12.20 36.55 7.32
CA ILE A 1007 11.10 35.87 7.97
C ILE A 1007 10.63 34.69 7.12
N VAL A 1008 9.93 33.74 7.75
CA VAL A 1008 9.13 32.74 7.07
C VAL A 1008 7.66 33.09 7.28
N ARG A 1009 6.93 33.30 6.18
CA ARG A 1009 5.48 33.52 6.16
C ARG A 1009 4.86 32.56 5.16
N ASN A 1010 3.88 31.78 5.59
CA ASN A 1010 3.20 30.78 4.75
C ASN A 1010 4.18 29.80 4.08
N GLN A 1011 5.16 29.34 4.87
CA GLN A 1011 6.26 28.46 4.46
C GLN A 1011 7.13 28.99 3.31
N ALA A 1012 7.19 30.31 3.14
CA ALA A 1012 8.08 30.98 2.19
C ALA A 1012 8.93 32.03 2.90
N GLU A 1013 10.22 32.08 2.57
CA GLU A 1013 11.10 33.14 3.04
C GLU A 1013 10.69 34.48 2.42
N ARG A 1014 10.71 35.54 3.23
CA ARG A 1014 10.50 36.92 2.81
C ARG A 1014 11.51 37.82 3.49
N GLU A 1015 11.86 38.90 2.81
CA GLU A 1015 12.66 39.97 3.38
C GLU A 1015 11.75 41.16 3.72
N LEU A 1016 11.94 41.70 4.92
CA LEU A 1016 11.29 42.91 5.39
C LEU A 1016 12.36 43.88 5.88
N THR A 1017 12.14 45.18 5.72
CA THR A 1017 13.04 46.19 6.25
C THR A 1017 12.29 47.01 7.29
N LEU A 1018 12.83 47.06 8.50
CA LEU A 1018 12.35 47.95 9.55
C LEU A 1018 12.85 49.38 9.27
N PRO A 1019 11.98 50.38 9.14
CA PRO A 1019 12.41 51.77 8.95
C PRO A 1019 13.15 52.28 10.18
N THR A 1020 14.18 53.12 9.98
CA THR A 1020 14.88 53.83 11.05
C THR A 1020 14.02 54.99 11.55
N THR A 1021 13.60 54.93 12.82
CA THR A 1021 12.83 55.95 13.59
C THR A 1021 11.30 56.05 13.28
N PRO A 1022 10.49 56.51 14.27
CA PRO A 1022 9.13 56.04 14.56
C PRO A 1022 8.08 56.20 13.46
#